data_AF-A0A366RP49-F1
#
_entry.id   AF-A0A366RP49-F1
#
_cell.length_a   1.000
_cell.length_b   1.000
_cell.length_c   1.000
_cell.angle_alpha   90.00
_cell.angle_beta   90.00
_cell.angle_gamma   90.00
#
_symmetry.space_group_name_H-M   'P 1'
#
loop_
_entity.id
_entity.type
_entity.pdbx_description
1 polymer ?
#
loop_
_entity_poly.entity_id
_entity_poly.type
_entity_poly.pdbx_seq_one_letter_code
_entity_poly.pdbx_strand_id
1 'polypeptide(L)'
;MSQNVEDPPFDIVSARFRTATNPLRRLPLVSSYLNGLQSRLGVEVVRAILARAEEVLEAFKVVDSVDEDNYDYDYEFDFGNDFEGNYQIDISMRETRDCPATAAPTIMIDFKTFPTDREALREATQQIAEFARDVSNEPFCVELIDLRLVYTITYGPVKDRLGLLQCWDKMRILVYERLEAHDATKGSITSISLFHYGTRQFYRNNPVTIFITVDYDSQEVGWPDVIEDIEKSLKEHHLPPLYIHIEHNVGFSSAPPSLLDLEGERARNRLGRGYIEGAYNKTVNLGEVIGPANFVMREDWTEGYSGHGNLGCYVEVKTAQGSWEKYGLTNYHVVRGAFPGFDTTIVNKETVLVTPPAQSALLVADENGLLPGSHEALAMMESPPRSLHDYTLWIAQKNLDEMNRSLQRLQDNVAGSSHAKQTYERVDGYKVELIQEVEKKKDFFNFYQHALGEVFAASGFSERTSENGRLDWALIKVAEGRTGTNILPDRSAWGSTLGRPFLTFGRQLQPPGSQPGHSESISLENQVQSEEAFKYGTTTGPIRGEFHIFKTNVQFMDDQHVGDDPLSSEYLFQMRREVRDEPFAGAIVYDKWGCVLGLLSRGLQPQRAGDFHVYVTPIEHVFRHIKESSNGRIVDIRVAQDQAA
;
A
#
# COMPACT_ATOMS: atom_id res chain seq x y z
N MET A 1 17.27 -42.78 -18.60
CA MET A 1 17.17 -41.37 -19.02
C MET A 1 16.97 -40.56 -17.76
N SER A 2 18.06 -39.98 -17.26
CA SER A 2 18.05 -39.12 -16.08
C SER A 2 17.24 -37.87 -16.39
N GLN A 3 16.22 -37.61 -15.59
CA GLN A 3 15.61 -36.29 -15.55
C GLN A 3 16.67 -35.36 -14.95
N ASN A 4 17.20 -34.45 -15.76
CA ASN A 4 17.91 -33.28 -15.25
C ASN A 4 16.89 -32.50 -14.40
N VAL A 5 16.97 -32.71 -13.09
CA VAL A 5 16.44 -31.76 -12.12
C VAL A 5 17.40 -30.58 -12.22
N GLU A 6 17.03 -29.57 -13.01
CA GLU A 6 17.66 -28.26 -12.85
C GLU A 6 17.36 -27.82 -11.41
N ASP A 7 18.39 -27.82 -10.56
CA ASP A 7 18.29 -27.22 -9.24
C ASP A 7 17.74 -25.79 -9.40
N PRO A 8 16.74 -25.38 -8.59
CA PRO A 8 16.27 -24.01 -8.64
C PRO A 8 17.46 -23.08 -8.36
N PRO A 9 17.63 -21.98 -9.11
CA PRO A 9 18.86 -21.17 -9.08
C PRO A 9 19.13 -20.46 -7.74
N PHE A 10 18.25 -20.62 -6.74
CA PHE A 10 18.51 -20.32 -5.32
C PHE A 10 17.41 -20.90 -4.42
N ASP A 11 17.78 -21.28 -3.20
CA ASP A 11 16.84 -21.58 -2.11
C ASP A 11 16.30 -20.29 -1.49
N ILE A 12 14.99 -20.06 -1.58
CA ILE A 12 14.32 -18.92 -0.92
C ILE A 12 13.93 -19.32 0.50
N VAL A 13 14.90 -19.31 1.41
CA VAL A 13 14.59 -19.33 2.84
C VAL A 13 14.91 -17.94 3.35
N SER A 14 13.90 -17.09 3.41
CA SER A 14 14.10 -15.69 3.81
C SER A 14 14.23 -15.58 5.32
N ALA A 15 15.48 -15.76 5.72
CA ALA A 15 16.22 -15.03 6.73
C ALA A 15 17.72 -15.25 6.46
N ARG A 16 18.14 -15.39 5.18
CA ARG A 16 19.53 -15.66 4.85
C ARG A 16 20.33 -14.37 4.81
N PHE A 17 20.48 -13.90 6.05
CA PHE A 17 21.55 -13.15 6.64
C PHE A 17 21.63 -11.65 6.31
N ARG A 18 21.29 -10.88 7.33
CA ARG A 18 21.73 -9.51 7.55
C ARG A 18 22.30 -9.45 8.96
N THR A 19 23.47 -8.86 9.12
CA THR A 19 24.04 -8.57 10.45
C THR A 19 24.46 -7.11 10.51
N ALA A 20 24.44 -6.54 11.70
CA ALA A 20 24.83 -5.16 11.91
C ALA A 20 25.42 -4.93 13.30
N THR A 21 26.06 -3.78 13.45
CA THR A 21 26.36 -3.20 14.77
C THR A 21 25.09 -3.08 15.61
N ASN A 22 25.13 -3.54 16.86
CA ASN A 22 23.99 -3.46 17.78
C ASN A 22 23.65 -1.98 18.11
N PRO A 23 22.39 -1.52 17.96
CA PRO A 23 21.21 -2.29 17.51
C PRO A 23 21.10 -2.43 15.99
N LEU A 24 20.75 -3.65 15.54
CA LEU A 24 20.33 -3.90 14.15
C LEU A 24 19.14 -2.99 13.84
N ARG A 25 19.29 -2.13 12.83
CA ARG A 25 18.27 -1.13 12.49
C ARG A 25 17.17 -1.76 11.64
N ARG A 26 15.92 -1.42 11.95
CA ARG A 26 14.71 -1.97 11.34
C ARG A 26 14.63 -1.61 9.84
N LEU A 27 14.38 -2.60 8.97
CA LEU A 27 14.13 -2.39 7.53
C LEU A 27 12.68 -2.01 7.26
N PRO A 28 12.36 -1.29 6.15
CA PRO A 28 13.28 -0.93 5.08
C PRO A 28 14.06 0.33 5.42
N LEU A 29 15.39 0.29 5.22
CA LEU A 29 16.22 1.48 5.24
C LEU A 29 16.22 2.14 3.86
N VAL A 30 16.15 3.45 3.86
CA VAL A 30 16.26 4.28 2.66
C VAL A 30 17.41 5.27 2.82
N SER A 31 17.93 5.76 1.69
CA SER A 31 18.90 6.85 1.72
C SER A 31 18.24 8.09 2.32
N SER A 32 18.87 8.66 3.34
CA SER A 32 18.39 9.86 4.01
C SER A 32 18.61 11.08 3.11
N TYR A 33 17.63 12.00 3.12
CA TYR A 33 17.73 13.29 2.44
C TYR A 33 18.72 14.25 3.11
N LEU A 34 19.25 13.89 4.28
CA LEU A 34 20.37 14.58 4.93
C LEU A 34 21.67 14.34 4.12
N ASN A 35 21.72 14.95 2.94
CA ASN A 35 22.85 14.86 2.02
C ASN A 35 24.09 15.53 2.61
N GLY A 36 25.25 14.95 2.30
CA GLY A 36 26.55 15.51 2.63
C GLY A 36 27.40 14.70 3.61
N LEU A 37 27.11 13.41 3.84
CA LEU A 37 27.98 12.56 4.66
C LEU A 37 29.40 12.51 4.09
N GLN A 38 29.56 12.19 2.81
CA GLN A 38 30.88 12.15 2.16
C GLN A 38 31.58 13.54 2.16
N SER A 39 30.83 14.63 1.99
CA SER A 39 31.39 15.98 2.07
C SER A 39 31.79 16.39 3.49
N ARG A 40 31.12 15.88 4.53
CA ARG A 40 31.45 16.12 5.95
C ARG A 40 32.69 15.34 6.39
N LEU A 41 32.80 14.09 5.95
CA LEU A 41 33.92 13.21 6.28
C LEU A 41 35.20 13.60 5.53
N GLY A 42 35.06 14.06 4.28
CA GLY A 42 36.19 14.29 3.39
C GLY A 42 36.68 12.99 2.74
N VAL A 43 37.25 13.11 1.54
CA VAL A 43 37.62 11.97 0.68
C VAL A 43 38.59 11.01 1.35
N GLU A 44 39.56 11.52 2.12
CA GLU A 44 40.59 10.68 2.76
C GLU A 44 40.03 9.82 3.90
N VAL A 45 39.08 10.34 4.69
CA VAL A 45 38.42 9.57 5.76
C VAL A 45 37.54 8.49 5.16
N VAL A 46 36.77 8.82 4.11
CA VAL A 46 35.95 7.83 3.38
C VAL A 46 36.84 6.71 2.83
N ARG A 47 37.95 7.04 2.17
CA ARG A 47 38.90 6.05 1.64
C ARG A 47 39.49 5.17 2.74
N ALA A 48 39.86 5.75 3.89
CA ALA A 48 40.41 4.99 5.01
C ALA A 48 39.38 3.99 5.60
N ILE A 49 38.11 4.41 5.74
CA ILE A 49 37.04 3.54 6.22
C ILE A 49 36.80 2.37 5.25
N LEU A 50 36.71 2.66 3.93
CA LEU A 50 36.51 1.63 2.91
C LEU A 50 37.67 0.62 2.89
N ALA A 51 38.91 1.10 2.86
CA ALA A 51 40.09 0.23 2.87
C ALA A 51 40.18 -0.63 4.14
N ARG A 52 39.82 -0.08 5.30
CA ARG A 52 39.78 -0.87 6.54
C ARG A 52 38.68 -1.92 6.51
N ALA A 53 37.52 -1.59 5.95
CA ALA A 53 36.44 -2.56 5.80
C ALA A 53 36.89 -3.74 4.92
N GLU A 54 37.55 -3.49 3.79
CA GLU A 54 38.13 -4.53 2.94
C GLU A 54 39.15 -5.41 3.71
N GLU A 55 40.11 -4.79 4.40
CA GLU A 55 41.12 -5.51 5.19
C GLU A 55 40.49 -6.44 6.24
N VAL A 56 39.45 -5.95 6.94
CA VAL A 56 38.72 -6.75 7.93
C VAL A 56 38.00 -7.92 7.24
N LEU A 57 37.29 -7.68 6.14
CA LEU A 57 36.58 -8.75 5.42
C LEU A 57 37.52 -9.85 4.91
N GLU A 58 38.70 -9.48 4.39
CA GLU A 58 39.74 -10.42 3.97
C GLU A 58 40.28 -11.24 5.16
N ALA A 59 40.55 -10.58 6.29
CA ALA A 59 41.10 -11.23 7.49
C ALA A 59 40.17 -12.29 8.08
N PHE A 60 38.86 -12.09 8.00
CA PHE A 60 37.86 -13.03 8.49
C PHE A 60 37.57 -14.19 7.51
N LYS A 61 38.32 -14.31 6.39
CA LYS A 61 38.10 -15.31 5.32
C LYS A 61 36.63 -15.41 4.90
N VAL A 62 35.99 -14.25 4.86
CA VAL A 62 34.58 -14.08 4.51
C VAL A 62 34.37 -14.36 3.00
N VAL A 63 35.46 -14.59 2.27
CA VAL A 63 35.54 -14.71 0.84
C VAL A 63 36.55 -15.82 0.51
N ASP A 64 36.14 -16.86 -0.23
CA ASP A 64 37.09 -17.76 -0.86
C ASP A 64 37.84 -16.97 -1.95
N SER A 65 39.17 -17.13 -1.98
CA SER A 65 40.03 -16.50 -3.00
C SER A 65 39.49 -16.80 -4.39
N VAL A 66 39.38 -15.76 -5.22
CA VAL A 66 38.94 -15.77 -6.62
C VAL A 66 39.42 -17.03 -7.37
N ASP A 67 38.50 -17.92 -7.73
CA ASP A 67 38.74 -18.90 -8.79
C ASP A 67 38.59 -18.16 -10.13
N GLU A 68 39.72 -17.87 -10.78
CA GLU A 68 39.79 -17.15 -12.07
C GLU A 68 39.22 -17.95 -13.27
N ASP A 69 38.71 -19.17 -13.07
CA ASP A 69 38.53 -20.16 -14.14
C ASP A 69 37.07 -20.62 -14.40
N ASN A 70 36.08 -19.73 -14.35
CA ASN A 70 34.74 -20.09 -14.86
C ASN A 70 33.98 -18.93 -15.51
N TYR A 71 34.50 -18.47 -16.65
CA TYR A 71 33.75 -17.61 -17.58
C TYR A 71 33.00 -18.47 -18.59
N ASP A 72 31.72 -18.70 -18.33
CA ASP A 72 30.74 -18.99 -19.38
C ASP A 72 29.46 -18.20 -19.07
N TYR A 73 29.34 -17.00 -19.64
CA TYR A 73 28.19 -16.11 -19.50
C TYR A 73 27.70 -15.72 -20.89
N ASP A 74 26.73 -16.47 -21.40
CA ASP A 74 25.73 -15.96 -22.34
C ASP A 74 24.55 -15.44 -21.51
N TYR A 75 24.46 -14.12 -21.32
CA TYR A 75 23.24 -13.29 -21.36
C TYR A 75 23.53 -11.89 -20.78
N GLU A 76 23.75 -10.92 -21.67
CA GLU A 76 23.76 -9.50 -21.35
C GLU A 76 22.35 -9.02 -20.97
N PHE A 77 22.19 -8.51 -19.74
CA PHE A 77 21.20 -7.48 -19.48
C PHE A 77 21.84 -6.37 -18.63
N ASP A 78 22.06 -5.26 -19.31
CA ASP A 78 22.70 -4.04 -18.85
C ASP A 78 21.85 -3.32 -17.78
N PHE A 79 22.26 -3.47 -16.53
CA PHE A 79 22.06 -2.47 -15.48
C PHE A 79 23.44 -2.16 -14.85
N GLY A 80 24.35 -1.57 -15.61
CA GLY A 80 25.40 -0.66 -15.12
C GLY A 80 26.22 -0.98 -13.86
N ASN A 81 26.36 -2.25 -13.44
CA ASN A 81 27.21 -2.67 -12.33
C ASN A 81 27.94 -3.96 -12.74
N ASP A 82 29.03 -3.80 -13.49
CA ASP A 82 30.05 -4.83 -13.69
C ASP A 82 30.69 -5.14 -12.33
N PHE A 83 30.15 -6.13 -11.64
CA PHE A 83 30.67 -6.63 -10.36
C PHE A 83 31.86 -7.56 -10.62
N GLU A 84 33.09 -7.04 -10.54
CA GLU A 84 34.29 -7.87 -10.63
C GLU A 84 34.64 -8.59 -9.29
N GLY A 85 34.04 -8.21 -8.16
CA GLY A 85 34.35 -8.73 -6.81
C GLY A 85 33.23 -9.54 -6.11
N ASN A 86 33.57 -10.16 -4.96
CA ASN A 86 32.63 -10.95 -4.16
C ASN A 86 31.72 -10.13 -3.22
N TYR A 87 32.02 -8.84 -3.03
CA TYR A 87 31.22 -7.89 -2.27
C TYR A 87 31.39 -6.46 -2.80
N GLN A 88 30.48 -5.56 -2.41
CA GLN A 88 30.58 -4.11 -2.63
C GLN A 88 30.44 -3.38 -1.30
N ILE A 89 31.25 -2.35 -1.08
CA ILE A 89 31.18 -1.50 0.11
C ILE A 89 30.74 -0.10 -0.31
N ASP A 90 29.70 0.42 0.35
CA ASP A 90 29.25 1.80 0.19
C ASP A 90 29.08 2.50 1.54
N ILE A 91 29.19 3.83 1.53
CA ILE A 91 28.97 4.67 2.70
C ILE A 91 27.91 5.70 2.38
N SER A 92 26.78 5.60 3.09
CA SER A 92 25.65 6.50 2.90
C SER A 92 24.95 6.82 4.22
N MET A 93 24.21 7.91 4.22
CA MET A 93 23.30 8.24 5.31
C MET A 93 22.04 7.42 5.14
N ARG A 94 21.72 6.51 6.07
CA ARG A 94 20.55 5.63 5.98
C ARG A 94 19.60 5.86 7.14
N GLU A 95 18.31 5.84 6.86
CA GLU A 95 17.23 5.96 7.85
C GLU A 95 16.16 4.91 7.61
N THR A 96 15.46 4.51 8.66
CA THR A 96 14.22 3.73 8.52
C THR A 96 13.25 4.55 7.69
N ARG A 97 12.63 3.90 6.71
CA ARG A 97 11.63 4.53 5.85
C ARG A 97 10.61 5.25 6.72
N ASP A 98 10.33 6.50 6.35
CA ASP A 98 9.41 7.40 7.05
C ASP A 98 9.82 7.82 8.48
N CYS A 99 11.00 7.46 8.99
CA CYS A 99 11.48 7.84 10.32
C CYS A 99 12.87 8.53 10.29
N PRO A 100 12.96 9.84 9.95
CA PRO A 100 14.23 10.57 9.84
C PRO A 100 15.05 10.61 11.12
N ALA A 101 14.40 10.50 12.27
CA ALA A 101 15.08 10.48 13.57
C ALA A 101 16.03 9.27 13.71
N THR A 102 15.85 8.23 12.89
CA THR A 102 16.72 7.04 12.84
C THR A 102 17.89 7.18 11.86
N ALA A 103 18.05 8.34 11.23
CA ALA A 103 19.15 8.56 10.29
C ALA A 103 20.50 8.37 11.00
N ALA A 104 21.27 7.38 10.56
CA ALA A 104 22.65 7.19 10.99
C ALA A 104 23.61 6.98 9.80
N PRO A 105 24.88 7.44 9.91
CA PRO A 105 25.89 7.14 8.91
C PRO A 105 26.12 5.62 8.86
N THR A 106 26.13 5.05 7.66
CA THR A 106 26.09 3.60 7.48
C THR A 106 27.13 3.15 6.48
N ILE A 107 27.89 2.12 6.85
CA ILE A 107 28.74 1.36 5.94
C ILE A 107 27.90 0.13 5.52
N MET A 108 27.50 0.09 4.25
CA MET A 108 26.79 -1.03 3.66
C MET A 108 27.80 -1.94 2.96
N ILE A 109 27.72 -3.24 3.23
CA ILE A 109 28.58 -4.26 2.62
C ILE A 109 27.66 -5.33 2.01
N ASP A 110 27.53 -5.29 0.69
CA ASP A 110 26.64 -6.16 -0.06
C ASP A 110 27.43 -7.35 -0.62
N PHE A 111 27.12 -8.58 -0.19
CA PHE A 111 27.82 -9.82 -0.58
C PHE A 111 27.11 -10.54 -1.72
N LYS A 112 27.87 -11.01 -2.72
CA LYS A 112 27.35 -11.86 -3.80
C LYS A 112 26.95 -13.24 -3.31
N THR A 113 27.75 -13.78 -2.40
CA THR A 113 27.48 -15.01 -1.65
C THR A 113 27.61 -14.69 -0.18
N PHE A 114 26.51 -14.74 0.57
CA PHE A 114 26.56 -14.32 1.97
C PHE A 114 27.30 -15.35 2.85
N PRO A 115 28.23 -14.91 3.71
CA PRO A 115 29.04 -15.78 4.58
C PRO A 115 28.21 -16.45 5.68
N THR A 116 28.57 -17.67 6.07
CA THR A 116 27.77 -18.45 7.06
C THR A 116 28.27 -18.36 8.50
N ASP A 117 29.50 -17.90 8.73
CA ASP A 117 30.10 -17.79 10.07
C ASP A 117 29.59 -16.54 10.82
N ARG A 118 28.58 -16.73 11.68
CA ARG A 118 27.92 -15.65 12.41
C ARG A 118 28.82 -14.95 13.42
N GLU A 119 29.75 -15.66 14.06
CA GLU A 119 30.65 -15.07 15.05
C GLU A 119 31.68 -14.18 14.34
N ALA A 120 32.28 -14.68 13.26
CA ALA A 120 33.20 -13.91 12.43
C ALA A 120 32.53 -12.63 11.87
N LEU A 121 31.30 -12.73 11.38
CA LEU A 121 30.55 -11.58 10.88
C LEU A 121 30.25 -10.54 11.97
N ARG A 122 29.92 -10.99 13.18
CA ARG A 122 29.69 -10.09 14.32
C ARG A 122 30.97 -9.37 14.72
N GLU A 123 32.10 -10.07 14.77
CA GLU A 123 33.39 -9.45 15.09
C GLU A 123 33.84 -8.48 13.99
N ALA A 124 33.66 -8.85 12.71
CA ALA A 124 33.96 -7.99 11.57
C ALA A 124 33.16 -6.69 11.61
N THR A 125 31.83 -6.77 11.77
CA THR A 125 30.98 -5.57 11.86
C THR A 125 31.40 -4.66 13.02
N GLN A 126 31.76 -5.22 14.17
CA GLN A 126 32.20 -4.46 15.32
C GLN A 126 33.54 -3.76 15.07
N GLN A 127 34.54 -4.46 14.52
CA GLN A 127 35.85 -3.87 14.21
C GLN A 127 35.76 -2.74 13.17
N ILE A 128 34.95 -2.92 12.13
CA ILE A 128 34.74 -1.90 11.09
C ILE A 128 34.09 -0.65 11.70
N ALA A 129 33.08 -0.85 12.56
CA ALA A 129 32.37 0.24 13.20
C ALA A 129 33.23 1.02 14.20
N GLU A 130 34.05 0.32 14.98
CA GLU A 130 34.98 0.92 15.94
C GLU A 130 36.01 1.79 15.22
N PHE A 131 36.64 1.26 14.16
CA PHE A 131 37.57 2.05 13.36
C PHE A 131 36.92 3.26 12.72
N ALA A 132 35.73 3.08 12.11
CA ALA A 132 35.01 4.18 11.48
C ALA A 132 34.69 5.30 12.47
N ARG A 133 34.34 4.93 13.71
CA ARG A 133 34.07 5.88 14.80
C ARG A 133 35.33 6.63 15.22
N ASP A 134 36.48 5.94 15.30
CA ASP A 134 37.76 6.54 15.70
C ASP A 134 38.28 7.57 14.67
N VAL A 135 38.12 7.29 13.37
CA VAL A 135 38.65 8.17 12.31
C VAL A 135 37.72 9.34 11.94
N SER A 136 36.42 9.23 12.24
CA SER A 136 35.42 10.21 11.84
C SER A 136 34.73 10.97 12.99
N ASN A 137 34.77 10.43 14.21
CA ASN A 137 33.92 10.84 15.34
C ASN A 137 32.40 10.73 15.08
N GLU A 138 31.98 10.05 14.01
CA GLU A 138 30.57 9.82 13.68
C GLU A 138 30.12 8.42 14.18
N PRO A 139 28.86 8.25 14.63
CA PRO A 139 28.36 7.00 15.18
C PRO A 139 27.95 6.02 14.06
N PHE A 140 28.94 5.50 13.33
CA PHE A 140 28.71 4.60 12.20
C PHE A 140 27.99 3.31 12.59
N CYS A 141 26.99 2.96 11.79
CA CYS A 141 26.43 1.62 11.71
C CYS A 141 27.12 0.84 10.58
N VAL A 142 27.29 -0.47 10.75
CA VAL A 142 27.76 -1.36 9.67
C VAL A 142 26.65 -2.35 9.38
N GLU A 143 26.31 -2.53 8.11
CA GLU A 143 25.32 -3.51 7.66
C GLU A 143 25.91 -4.43 6.61
N LEU A 144 25.90 -5.73 6.90
CA LEU A 144 26.25 -6.77 5.94
C LEU A 144 24.95 -7.29 5.33
N ILE A 145 24.83 -7.26 4.01
CA ILE A 145 23.60 -7.60 3.29
C ILE A 145 23.91 -8.63 2.21
N ASP A 146 23.07 -9.66 2.07
CA ASP A 146 23.11 -10.54 0.91
C ASP A 146 22.58 -9.79 -0.32
N LEU A 147 23.32 -9.75 -1.43
CA LEU A 147 22.90 -9.03 -2.65
C LEU A 147 21.54 -9.52 -3.19
N ARG A 148 21.14 -10.76 -2.88
CA ARG A 148 19.80 -11.27 -3.21
C ARG A 148 18.69 -10.50 -2.46
N LEU A 149 19.02 -9.87 -1.34
CA LEU A 149 18.16 -8.99 -0.56
C LEU A 149 18.14 -7.53 -1.08
N VAL A 150 18.85 -7.20 -2.16
CA VAL A 150 18.71 -5.89 -2.82
C VAL A 150 18.10 -5.98 -4.22
N TYR A 151 17.97 -7.18 -4.80
CA TYR A 151 17.30 -7.34 -6.08
C TYR A 151 15.81 -6.99 -6.03
N THR A 152 15.31 -6.51 -7.17
CA THR A 152 13.88 -6.30 -7.40
C THR A 152 13.16 -7.63 -7.30
N ILE A 153 12.10 -7.65 -6.50
CA ILE A 153 11.27 -8.83 -6.31
C ILE A 153 10.14 -8.83 -7.32
N THR A 154 9.94 -9.97 -7.95
CA THR A 154 8.75 -10.27 -8.75
C THR A 154 7.95 -11.35 -8.03
N TYR A 155 6.67 -11.08 -7.79
CA TYR A 155 5.77 -12.06 -7.20
C TYR A 155 4.46 -12.18 -7.98
N GLY A 156 3.73 -13.26 -7.76
CA GLY A 156 2.47 -13.52 -8.47
C GLY A 156 1.63 -14.65 -7.88
N PRO A 157 0.41 -14.82 -8.38
CA PRO A 157 -0.52 -15.84 -7.90
C PRO A 157 -0.03 -17.26 -8.24
N VAL A 158 -0.19 -18.17 -7.30
CA VAL A 158 0.04 -19.61 -7.49
C VAL A 158 -1.17 -20.22 -8.19
N LYS A 159 -1.04 -20.55 -9.49
CA LYS A 159 -2.15 -21.08 -10.32
C LYS A 159 -1.90 -22.51 -10.80
N ASP A 160 -0.65 -22.94 -10.80
CA ASP A 160 -0.17 -24.25 -11.29
C ASP A 160 -0.15 -25.35 -10.21
N ARG A 161 -0.45 -25.00 -8.94
CA ARG A 161 -0.41 -25.91 -7.78
C ARG A 161 -1.75 -25.99 -7.03
N LEU A 162 -2.85 -26.24 -7.75
CA LEU A 162 -4.20 -26.31 -7.17
C LEU A 162 -4.35 -27.34 -6.03
N GLY A 163 -3.51 -28.38 -5.98
CA GLY A 163 -3.50 -29.33 -4.87
C GLY A 163 -3.20 -28.69 -3.51
N LEU A 164 -2.51 -27.54 -3.47
CA LEU A 164 -2.25 -26.81 -2.24
C LEU A 164 -3.52 -26.23 -1.62
N LEU A 165 -4.60 -26.00 -2.39
CA LEU A 165 -5.87 -25.48 -1.85
C LEU A 165 -6.44 -26.37 -0.75
N GLN A 166 -6.25 -27.69 -0.87
CA GLN A 166 -6.79 -28.67 0.07
C GLN A 166 -6.10 -28.62 1.44
N CYS A 167 -4.88 -28.07 1.50
CA CYS A 167 -4.08 -28.03 2.73
C CYS A 167 -3.73 -26.61 3.18
N TRP A 168 -3.99 -25.59 2.37
CA TRP A 168 -3.58 -24.21 2.65
C TRP A 168 -4.14 -23.67 3.97
N ASP A 169 -5.43 -23.90 4.25
CA ASP A 169 -6.04 -23.45 5.51
C ASP A 169 -5.38 -24.09 6.75
N LYS A 170 -4.98 -25.36 6.64
CA LYS A 170 -4.21 -26.03 7.70
C LYS A 170 -2.79 -25.46 7.80
N MET A 171 -2.14 -25.21 6.68
CA MET A 171 -0.78 -24.65 6.64
C MET A 171 -0.72 -23.27 7.29
N ARG A 172 -1.61 -22.34 6.91
CA ARG A 172 -1.62 -20.98 7.47
C ARG A 172 -1.92 -20.95 8.97
N ILE A 173 -2.75 -21.86 9.49
CA ILE A 173 -3.01 -22.01 10.93
C ILE A 173 -1.73 -22.45 11.65
N LEU A 174 -1.06 -23.51 11.15
CA LEU A 174 0.18 -24.00 11.75
C LEU A 174 1.30 -22.95 11.71
N VAL A 175 1.44 -22.23 10.59
CA VAL A 175 2.41 -21.14 10.44
C VAL A 175 2.13 -20.05 11.48
N TYR A 176 0.87 -19.62 11.62
CA TYR A 176 0.47 -18.63 12.63
C TYR A 176 0.79 -19.10 14.05
N GLU A 177 0.43 -20.34 14.41
CA GLU A 177 0.73 -20.92 15.73
C GLU A 177 2.24 -20.96 16.04
N ARG A 178 3.07 -21.24 15.03
CA ARG A 178 4.53 -21.21 15.19
C ARG A 178 5.02 -19.78 15.37
N LEU A 179 4.56 -18.82 14.56
CA LEU A 179 4.94 -17.41 14.71
C LEU A 179 4.59 -16.87 16.11
N GLU A 180 3.44 -17.24 16.67
CA GLU A 180 3.02 -16.81 18.01
C GLU A 180 3.76 -17.54 19.16
N ALA A 181 4.42 -18.66 18.88
CA ALA A 181 5.17 -19.43 19.88
C ALA A 181 6.57 -18.87 20.17
N HIS A 182 7.09 -17.98 19.31
CA HIS A 182 8.44 -17.41 19.43
C HIS A 182 8.40 -15.93 19.80
N ASP A 183 9.16 -15.54 20.82
CA ASP A 183 9.25 -14.14 21.28
C ASP A 183 9.68 -13.17 20.18
N ALA A 184 10.38 -13.65 19.15
CA ALA A 184 10.83 -12.84 18.03
C ALA A 184 9.69 -12.36 17.13
N THR A 185 8.57 -13.08 17.05
CA THR A 185 7.48 -12.82 16.09
C THR A 185 6.10 -12.69 16.74
N LYS A 186 5.98 -13.08 18.00
CA LYS A 186 4.72 -13.09 18.75
C LYS A 186 4.05 -11.72 18.78
N GLY A 187 2.79 -11.66 18.34
CA GLY A 187 1.99 -10.45 18.33
C GLY A 187 2.38 -9.43 17.26
N SER A 188 3.35 -9.75 16.40
CA SER A 188 3.85 -8.85 15.35
C SER A 188 3.35 -9.20 13.96
N ILE A 189 2.53 -10.23 13.78
CA ILE A 189 2.11 -10.70 12.45
C ILE A 189 1.23 -9.63 11.78
N THR A 190 1.46 -9.40 10.49
CA THR A 190 0.61 -8.50 9.68
C THR A 190 -0.01 -9.22 8.49
N SER A 191 0.69 -10.19 7.89
CA SER A 191 0.14 -11.01 6.80
C SER A 191 0.78 -12.40 6.71
N ILE A 192 0.01 -13.39 6.25
CA ILE A 192 0.49 -14.72 5.81
C ILE A 192 -0.18 -15.05 4.48
N SER A 193 0.61 -14.99 3.39
CA SER A 193 0.19 -15.20 2.00
C SER A 193 0.93 -16.36 1.33
N LEU A 194 0.47 -16.75 0.14
CA LEU A 194 1.12 -17.74 -0.71
C LEU A 194 1.33 -17.20 -2.13
N PHE A 195 2.58 -17.08 -2.56
CA PHE A 195 2.95 -16.54 -3.87
C PHE A 195 3.95 -17.41 -4.60
N HIS A 196 4.03 -17.26 -5.93
CA HIS A 196 5.35 -17.39 -6.55
C HIS A 196 6.13 -16.13 -6.20
N TYR A 197 7.28 -16.24 -5.53
CA TYR A 197 8.02 -15.08 -5.02
C TYR A 197 9.50 -15.26 -5.28
N GLY A 198 10.17 -14.26 -5.87
CA GLY A 198 11.61 -14.32 -6.13
C GLY A 198 12.10 -13.21 -7.04
N THR A 199 13.29 -13.38 -7.63
CA THR A 199 13.97 -12.35 -8.44
C THR A 199 13.80 -12.55 -9.95
N ARG A 200 13.24 -13.67 -10.40
CA ARG A 200 13.02 -13.90 -11.83
C ARG A 200 11.90 -12.98 -12.32
N GLN A 201 12.14 -12.30 -13.45
CA GLN A 201 11.21 -11.35 -14.07
C GLN A 201 9.82 -11.94 -14.34
N PHE A 202 9.74 -13.22 -14.70
CA PHE A 202 8.48 -13.94 -14.84
C PHE A 202 8.17 -14.64 -13.53
N TYR A 203 7.16 -14.15 -12.79
CA TYR A 203 6.83 -14.66 -11.46
C TYR A 203 6.63 -16.18 -11.44
N ARG A 204 6.05 -16.78 -12.50
CA ARG A 204 5.80 -18.23 -12.57
C ARG A 204 7.07 -19.09 -12.49
N ASN A 205 8.21 -18.50 -12.82
CA ASN A 205 9.49 -19.19 -12.73
C ASN A 205 10.08 -19.10 -11.32
N ASN A 206 9.56 -18.24 -10.44
CA ASN A 206 9.95 -18.19 -9.04
C ASN A 206 9.30 -19.35 -8.27
N PRO A 207 9.93 -19.82 -7.18
CA PRO A 207 9.36 -20.89 -6.37
C PRO A 207 8.10 -20.44 -5.64
N VAL A 208 7.31 -21.42 -5.21
CA VAL A 208 6.13 -21.20 -4.36
C VAL A 208 6.60 -20.99 -2.92
N THR A 209 6.21 -19.86 -2.33
CA THR A 209 6.72 -19.35 -1.05
C THR A 209 5.56 -18.92 -0.16
N ILE A 210 5.58 -19.37 1.10
CA ILE A 210 4.79 -18.80 2.19
C ILE A 210 5.42 -17.46 2.53
N PHE A 211 4.73 -16.39 2.14
CA PHE A 211 5.17 -15.02 2.33
C PHE A 211 4.52 -14.46 3.60
N ILE A 212 5.34 -14.15 4.59
CA ILE A 212 4.94 -13.68 5.91
C ILE A 212 5.43 -12.24 6.04
N THR A 213 4.56 -11.38 6.53
CA THR A 213 4.94 -10.03 6.96
C THR A 213 4.68 -9.84 8.43
N VAL A 214 5.55 -9.07 9.06
CA VAL A 214 5.49 -8.71 10.47
C VAL A 214 5.66 -7.20 10.64
N ASP A 215 5.17 -6.63 11.73
CA ASP A 215 5.41 -5.23 12.07
C ASP A 215 6.88 -4.97 12.41
N TYR A 216 7.19 -3.70 12.65
CA TYR A 216 8.55 -3.26 12.93
C TYR A 216 9.05 -3.64 14.34
N ASP A 217 8.20 -4.16 15.23
CA ASP A 217 8.60 -4.56 16.59
C ASP A 217 9.13 -6.00 16.67
N SER A 218 8.84 -6.81 15.65
CA SER A 218 9.43 -8.13 15.43
C SER A 218 10.97 -8.09 15.42
N GLN A 219 11.62 -9.12 15.96
CA GLN A 219 13.08 -9.18 16.13
C GLN A 219 13.73 -10.07 15.05
N GLU A 220 14.33 -9.44 14.03
CA GLU A 220 14.98 -10.13 12.89
C GLU A 220 15.96 -11.24 13.33
N VAL A 221 16.66 -11.05 14.45
CA VAL A 221 17.68 -11.99 14.97
C VAL A 221 17.11 -13.39 15.25
N GLY A 222 15.84 -13.49 15.63
CA GLY A 222 15.19 -14.77 15.96
C GLY A 222 14.48 -15.46 14.79
N TRP A 223 14.33 -14.80 13.64
CA TRP A 223 13.58 -15.36 12.50
C TRP A 223 14.11 -16.69 11.96
N PRO A 224 15.43 -16.97 11.91
CA PRO A 224 15.92 -18.27 11.47
C PRO A 224 15.35 -19.44 12.28
N ASP A 225 15.29 -19.31 13.61
CA ASP A 225 14.77 -20.36 14.50
C ASP A 225 13.26 -20.54 14.31
N VAL A 226 12.53 -19.45 14.05
CA VAL A 226 11.10 -19.47 13.71
C VAL A 226 10.86 -20.23 12.41
N ILE A 227 11.66 -19.97 11.38
CA ILE A 227 11.54 -20.62 10.07
C ILE A 227 11.82 -22.12 10.18
N GLU A 228 12.88 -22.51 10.88
CA GLU A 228 13.20 -23.93 11.11
C GLU A 228 12.05 -24.66 11.83
N ASP A 229 11.42 -24.02 12.81
CA ASP A 229 10.27 -24.57 13.52
C ASP A 229 9.02 -24.70 12.63
N ILE A 230 8.76 -23.72 11.76
CA ILE A 230 7.69 -23.81 10.76
C ILE A 230 7.96 -24.97 9.79
N GLU A 231 9.16 -25.07 9.20
CA GLU A 231 9.50 -26.14 8.26
C GLU A 231 9.36 -27.52 8.91
N LYS A 232 9.83 -27.66 10.14
CA LYS A 232 9.69 -28.88 10.94
C LYS A 232 8.22 -29.22 11.20
N SER A 233 7.42 -28.25 11.63
CA SER A 233 5.99 -28.43 11.90
C SER A 233 5.21 -28.86 10.65
N LEU A 234 5.47 -28.23 9.50
CA LEU A 234 4.85 -28.61 8.23
C LEU A 234 5.21 -30.06 7.85
N LYS A 235 6.47 -30.45 8.01
CA LYS A 235 6.95 -31.81 7.74
C LYS A 235 6.30 -32.85 8.66
N GLU A 236 6.21 -32.57 9.96
CA GLU A 236 5.56 -33.44 10.96
C GLU A 236 4.08 -33.67 10.65
N HIS A 237 3.40 -32.67 10.09
CA HIS A 237 2.01 -32.75 9.66
C HIS A 237 1.80 -33.32 8.24
N HIS A 238 2.86 -33.83 7.61
CA HIS A 238 2.86 -34.35 6.24
C HIS A 238 2.37 -33.35 5.18
N LEU A 239 2.66 -32.06 5.40
CA LEU A 239 2.33 -30.99 4.48
C LEU A 239 3.45 -30.79 3.45
N PRO A 240 3.14 -30.26 2.25
CA PRO A 240 4.15 -30.02 1.22
C PRO A 240 5.25 -29.09 1.72
N PRO A 241 6.54 -29.39 1.45
CA PRO A 241 7.62 -28.46 1.75
C PRO A 241 7.51 -27.26 0.82
N LEU A 242 7.41 -26.06 1.42
CA LEU A 242 7.38 -24.79 0.71
C LEU A 242 8.46 -23.89 1.27
N TYR A 243 8.92 -22.96 0.44
CA TYR A 243 9.83 -21.90 0.85
C TYR A 243 9.11 -20.93 1.81
N ILE A 244 9.85 -20.31 2.72
CA ILE A 244 9.30 -19.39 3.72
C ILE A 244 10.05 -18.06 3.61
N HIS A 245 9.31 -16.96 3.60
CA HIS A 245 9.87 -15.61 3.62
C HIS A 245 9.23 -14.77 4.72
N ILE A 246 10.04 -14.11 5.55
CA ILE A 246 9.60 -13.13 6.54
C ILE A 246 10.19 -11.76 6.18
N GLU A 247 9.36 -10.71 6.20
CA GLU A 247 9.82 -9.32 6.12
C GLU A 247 9.02 -8.37 6.99
N HIS A 248 9.61 -7.22 7.32
CA HIS A 248 8.88 -6.13 7.97
C HIS A 248 7.93 -5.43 6.98
N ASN A 249 6.64 -5.41 7.28
CA ASN A 249 5.63 -4.69 6.52
C ASN A 249 4.38 -4.50 7.37
N VAL A 250 3.94 -3.25 7.58
CA VAL A 250 2.68 -2.94 8.29
C VAL A 250 1.52 -2.65 7.34
N GLY A 251 1.75 -2.78 6.02
CA GLY A 251 0.78 -2.44 5.00
C GLY A 251 0.47 -0.95 4.91
N PHE A 252 -0.59 -0.61 4.18
CA PHE A 252 -1.04 0.77 4.02
C PHE A 252 -1.83 1.26 5.25
N SER A 253 -1.37 2.36 5.84
CA SER A 253 -2.07 3.04 6.94
C SER A 253 -3.38 3.67 6.47
N SER A 254 -4.43 3.61 7.29
CA SER A 254 -5.63 4.47 7.16
C SER A 254 -5.45 5.86 7.73
N ALA A 255 -4.41 6.06 8.52
CA ALA A 255 -4.21 7.32 9.17
C ALA A 255 -4.10 8.40 8.07
N PRO A 256 -4.85 9.50 8.19
CA PRO A 256 -4.80 10.56 7.21
C PRO A 256 -3.38 11.10 7.09
N PRO A 257 -2.93 11.48 5.87
CA PRO A 257 -1.62 12.08 5.72
C PRO A 257 -1.52 13.34 6.60
N SER A 258 -0.42 13.47 7.36
CA SER A 258 -0.16 14.68 8.13
C SER A 258 0.12 15.83 7.16
N LEU A 259 -0.72 16.88 7.19
CA LEU A 259 -0.43 18.12 6.45
C LEU A 259 0.55 19.05 7.17
N LEU A 260 1.05 18.71 8.38
CA LEU A 260 2.05 19.54 9.06
C LEU A 260 3.39 19.60 8.31
N ASP A 261 3.65 18.63 7.42
CA ASP A 261 4.84 18.57 6.57
C ASP A 261 4.52 18.92 5.10
N LEU A 262 3.51 19.77 4.82
CA LEU A 262 3.27 20.33 3.47
C LEU A 262 4.51 21.04 2.89
N GLU A 263 5.51 21.35 3.71
CA GLU A 263 6.81 21.83 3.28
C GLU A 263 7.75 20.67 2.95
N GLY A 264 7.80 20.24 1.69
CA GLY A 264 8.88 19.36 1.23
C GLY A 264 8.53 18.45 0.05
N GLU A 265 9.52 17.66 -0.38
CA GLU A 265 9.37 16.61 -1.39
C GLU A 265 8.52 15.45 -0.86
N ARG A 266 8.47 15.25 0.47
CA ARG A 266 7.65 14.22 1.13
C ARG A 266 6.15 14.46 1.04
N ALA A 267 5.68 15.69 1.26
CA ALA A 267 4.26 16.00 1.05
C ALA A 267 3.84 15.85 -0.42
N ARG A 268 4.73 16.23 -1.36
CA ARG A 268 4.52 16.00 -2.80
C ARG A 268 4.38 14.51 -3.15
N ASN A 269 5.14 13.66 -2.47
CA ASN A 269 5.10 12.21 -2.67
C ASN A 269 3.91 11.53 -1.96
N ARG A 270 3.59 11.90 -0.71
CA ARG A 270 2.51 11.30 0.09
C ARG A 270 1.10 11.66 -0.40
N LEU A 271 0.90 12.86 -0.92
CA LEU A 271 -0.36 13.28 -1.56
C LEU A 271 -0.29 13.06 -3.07
N GLY A 272 0.53 12.10 -3.53
CA GLY A 272 0.87 11.84 -4.94
C GLY A 272 -0.32 12.03 -5.87
N ARG A 273 -0.13 12.84 -6.93
CA ARG A 273 -1.17 13.19 -7.94
C ARG A 273 -2.55 13.60 -7.41
N GLY A 274 -2.71 13.93 -6.12
CA GLY A 274 -3.98 14.37 -5.53
C GLY A 274 -4.42 15.78 -5.94
N TYR A 275 -3.62 16.47 -6.77
CA TYR A 275 -4.01 17.72 -7.39
C TYR A 275 -5.15 17.46 -8.38
N ILE A 276 -6.31 18.09 -8.14
CA ILE A 276 -7.46 17.95 -9.01
C ILE A 276 -7.37 19.03 -10.10
N GLU A 277 -7.04 18.61 -11.31
CA GLU A 277 -7.06 19.47 -12.51
C GLU A 277 -8.48 19.88 -12.88
N GLY A 278 -8.68 21.17 -13.17
CA GLY A 278 -9.94 21.69 -13.71
C GLY A 278 -11.04 21.87 -12.65
N ALA A 279 -12.28 22.00 -13.11
CA ALA A 279 -13.42 22.25 -12.22
C ALA A 279 -13.75 21.02 -11.37
N TYR A 280 -14.19 21.24 -10.12
CA TYR A 280 -14.75 20.16 -9.31
C TYR A 280 -16.06 19.64 -9.90
N ASN A 281 -16.24 18.32 -9.83
CA ASN A 281 -17.44 17.69 -10.33
C ASN A 281 -18.64 18.03 -9.46
N LYS A 282 -19.73 18.46 -10.10
CA LYS A 282 -21.00 18.70 -9.42
C LYS A 282 -21.63 17.39 -8.91
N THR A 283 -21.54 16.32 -9.68
CA THR A 283 -22.01 14.98 -9.30
C THR A 283 -20.82 14.07 -8.99
N VAL A 284 -20.99 13.12 -8.09
CA VAL A 284 -19.92 12.23 -7.63
C VAL A 284 -20.08 10.88 -8.29
N ASN A 285 -19.21 10.52 -9.22
CA ASN A 285 -19.29 9.24 -9.93
C ASN A 285 -18.61 8.10 -9.15
N LEU A 286 -18.84 6.87 -9.60
CA LEU A 286 -18.03 5.72 -9.18
C LEU A 286 -16.53 6.02 -9.25
N GLY A 287 -15.79 5.63 -8.22
CA GLY A 287 -14.35 5.82 -8.09
C GLY A 287 -13.93 7.21 -7.62
N GLU A 288 -14.83 8.18 -7.48
CA GLU A 288 -14.46 9.50 -6.93
C GLU A 288 -14.09 9.45 -5.46
N VAL A 289 -13.17 10.34 -5.06
CA VAL A 289 -12.70 10.41 -3.67
C VAL A 289 -13.76 11.07 -2.79
N ILE A 290 -14.00 10.48 -1.63
CA ILE A 290 -14.94 10.94 -0.61
C ILE A 290 -14.28 10.89 0.76
N GLY A 291 -14.75 11.73 1.69
CA GLY A 291 -14.26 11.73 3.07
C GLY A 291 -15.22 12.41 4.03
N PRO A 292 -15.02 12.27 5.35
CA PRO A 292 -15.81 12.98 6.35
C PRO A 292 -15.56 14.49 6.32
N ALA A 293 -16.63 15.26 6.51
CA ALA A 293 -16.66 16.71 6.39
C ALA A 293 -16.31 17.44 7.69
N ASN A 294 -15.27 16.97 8.39
CA ASN A 294 -14.80 17.50 9.68
C ASN A 294 -13.27 17.53 9.74
N PHE A 295 -12.78 18.33 10.69
CA PHE A 295 -11.39 18.31 11.12
C PHE A 295 -11.28 17.52 12.42
N VAL A 296 -10.12 16.89 12.60
CA VAL A 296 -9.71 16.25 13.85
C VAL A 296 -8.83 17.24 14.60
N MET A 297 -9.18 17.56 15.85
CA MET A 297 -8.34 18.42 16.67
C MET A 297 -7.26 17.58 17.36
N ARG A 298 -6.01 17.74 16.93
CA ARG A 298 -4.87 17.01 17.51
C ARG A 298 -4.48 17.57 18.88
N GLU A 299 -3.72 16.78 19.64
CA GLU A 299 -3.20 17.16 20.97
C GLU A 299 -2.34 18.44 20.95
N ASP A 300 -1.70 18.74 19.83
CA ASP A 300 -0.91 19.96 19.61
C ASP A 300 -1.75 21.19 19.22
N TRP A 301 -3.08 21.07 19.32
CA TRP A 301 -4.08 22.09 18.94
C TRP A 301 -4.09 22.45 17.46
N THR A 302 -3.54 21.58 16.61
CA THR A 302 -3.63 21.75 15.15
C THR A 302 -4.77 20.93 14.57
N GLU A 303 -5.45 21.50 13.57
CA GLU A 303 -6.44 20.77 12.79
C GLU A 303 -5.73 19.71 11.93
N GLY A 304 -6.20 18.48 12.03
CA GLY A 304 -5.91 17.35 11.15
C GLY A 304 -7.13 16.98 10.32
N TYR A 305 -6.95 16.15 9.31
CA TYR A 305 -8.04 15.64 8.48
C TYR A 305 -8.49 14.27 8.98
N SER A 306 -9.70 13.86 8.60
CA SER A 306 -10.33 12.61 9.07
C SER A 306 -10.09 11.39 8.18
N GLY A 307 -9.21 11.51 7.17
CA GLY A 307 -8.96 10.48 6.16
C GLY A 307 -9.91 10.57 4.96
N HIS A 308 -9.62 9.81 3.92
CA HIS A 308 -10.47 9.72 2.73
C HIS A 308 -10.28 8.37 2.02
N GLY A 309 -11.24 8.03 1.15
CA GLY A 309 -11.23 6.85 0.29
C GLY A 309 -12.09 7.11 -0.95
N ASN A 310 -12.55 6.06 -1.61
CA ASN A 310 -13.33 6.14 -2.83
C ASN A 310 -14.80 5.78 -2.59
N LEU A 311 -15.68 6.44 -3.33
CA LEU A 311 -17.01 5.92 -3.57
C LEU A 311 -16.89 4.72 -4.51
N GLY A 312 -17.24 3.53 -4.04
CA GLY A 312 -17.12 2.31 -4.84
C GLY A 312 -18.07 2.31 -6.01
N CYS A 313 -19.37 2.28 -5.70
CA CYS A 313 -20.44 2.38 -6.67
C CYS A 313 -21.72 2.84 -5.99
N TYR A 314 -22.75 3.10 -6.78
CA TYR A 314 -24.11 3.25 -6.32
C TYR A 314 -24.81 1.89 -6.25
N VAL A 315 -25.54 1.67 -5.16
CA VAL A 315 -26.44 0.54 -4.96
C VAL A 315 -27.87 1.04 -4.78
N GLU A 316 -28.84 0.25 -5.21
CA GLU A 316 -30.23 0.45 -4.84
C GLU A 316 -30.57 -0.50 -3.70
N VAL A 317 -31.20 0.04 -2.67
CA VAL A 317 -31.61 -0.67 -1.47
C VAL A 317 -33.12 -0.63 -1.39
N LYS A 318 -33.74 -1.80 -1.24
CA LYS A 318 -35.18 -1.90 -1.01
C LYS A 318 -35.44 -1.94 0.48
N THR A 319 -36.16 -0.95 0.98
CA THR A 319 -36.55 -0.87 2.38
C THR A 319 -37.77 -1.77 2.66
N ALA A 320 -38.06 -2.04 3.93
CA ALA A 320 -39.27 -2.76 4.34
C ALA A 320 -40.57 -2.07 3.87
N GLN A 321 -40.53 -0.74 3.64
CA GLN A 321 -41.62 0.03 3.06
C GLN A 321 -41.83 -0.22 1.55
N GLY A 322 -40.89 -0.89 0.90
CA GLY A 322 -40.99 -1.35 -0.48
C GLY A 322 -40.43 -0.40 -1.55
N SER A 323 -40.00 0.81 -1.19
CA SER A 323 -39.32 1.73 -2.11
C SER A 323 -37.86 1.31 -2.34
N TRP A 324 -37.41 1.47 -3.58
CA TRP A 324 -35.98 1.41 -3.92
C TRP A 324 -35.39 2.80 -3.75
N GLU A 325 -34.33 2.90 -2.95
CA GLU A 325 -33.58 4.14 -2.73
C GLU A 325 -32.11 3.91 -3.10
N LYS A 326 -31.48 4.92 -3.71
CA LYS A 326 -30.09 4.85 -4.19
C LYS A 326 -29.14 5.33 -3.08
N TYR A 327 -28.08 4.56 -2.83
CA TYR A 327 -27.05 4.85 -1.84
C TYR A 327 -25.66 4.69 -2.46
N GLY A 328 -24.69 5.42 -1.94
CA GLY A 328 -23.28 5.20 -2.22
C GLY A 328 -22.73 4.07 -1.35
N LEU A 329 -21.95 3.15 -1.93
CA LEU A 329 -21.25 2.08 -1.23
C LEU A 329 -19.76 2.41 -1.10
N THR A 330 -19.18 2.27 0.09
CA THR A 330 -17.74 2.39 0.37
C THR A 330 -17.35 1.49 1.55
N ASN A 331 -16.11 1.55 2.04
CA ASN A 331 -15.71 0.85 3.28
C ASN A 331 -16.14 1.61 4.54
N TYR A 332 -16.30 0.90 5.66
CA TYR A 332 -16.59 1.53 6.94
C TYR A 332 -15.42 2.41 7.41
N HIS A 333 -14.18 1.96 7.25
CA HIS A 333 -13.03 2.76 7.68
C HIS A 333 -12.90 4.11 6.93
N VAL A 334 -13.49 4.25 5.73
CA VAL A 334 -13.52 5.51 4.97
C VAL A 334 -14.50 6.52 5.58
N VAL A 335 -15.57 6.06 6.23
CA VAL A 335 -16.56 6.92 6.90
C VAL A 335 -16.29 7.08 8.40
N ARG A 336 -15.35 6.31 8.96
CA ARG A 336 -15.04 6.23 10.40
C ARG A 336 -14.76 7.60 11.02
N GLY A 337 -14.10 8.49 10.28
CA GLY A 337 -13.83 9.85 10.72
C GLY A 337 -15.06 10.74 10.93
N ALA A 338 -16.25 10.32 10.46
CA ALA A 338 -17.50 11.04 10.69
C ALA A 338 -18.08 10.81 12.09
N PHE A 339 -17.60 9.81 12.83
CA PHE A 339 -18.12 9.42 14.13
C PHE A 339 -17.47 10.22 15.27
N PRO A 340 -18.25 10.74 16.22
CA PRO A 340 -17.71 11.33 17.44
C PRO A 340 -16.80 10.35 18.20
N GLY A 341 -15.57 10.80 18.51
CA GLY A 341 -14.54 9.98 19.15
C GLY A 341 -13.41 9.55 18.21
N PHE A 342 -13.49 9.86 16.92
CA PHE A 342 -12.36 9.69 16.00
C PHE A 342 -11.26 10.70 16.30
N ASP A 343 -10.03 10.22 16.47
CA ASP A 343 -8.88 11.06 16.74
C ASP A 343 -7.58 10.49 16.15
N THR A 344 -6.58 11.37 16.01
CA THR A 344 -5.25 11.07 15.47
C THR A 344 -4.18 11.76 16.30
N THR A 345 -3.01 11.13 16.42
CA THR A 345 -1.83 11.75 17.04
C THR A 345 -0.62 11.64 16.11
N ILE A 346 0.49 12.27 16.51
CA ILE A 346 1.74 12.25 15.75
C ILE A 346 2.78 11.45 16.50
N VAL A 347 3.20 10.34 15.89
CA VAL A 347 4.32 9.53 16.37
C VAL A 347 5.39 9.54 15.28
N ASN A 348 6.62 9.96 15.62
CA ASN A 348 7.74 10.01 14.69
C ASN A 348 7.49 10.80 13.39
N LYS A 349 6.73 11.90 13.46
CA LYS A 349 6.27 12.72 12.31
C LYS A 349 5.24 12.03 11.40
N GLU A 350 4.64 10.94 11.85
CA GLU A 350 3.56 10.27 11.15
C GLU A 350 2.25 10.44 11.90
N THR A 351 1.17 10.65 11.16
CA THR A 351 -0.17 10.55 11.73
C THR A 351 -0.44 9.09 12.06
N VAL A 352 -0.88 8.81 13.27
CA VAL A 352 -1.36 7.50 13.70
C VAL A 352 -2.76 7.63 14.27
N LEU A 353 -3.58 6.60 14.10
CA LEU A 353 -4.92 6.55 14.69
C LEU A 353 -4.82 6.36 16.20
N VAL A 354 -5.67 7.05 16.94
CA VAL A 354 -5.81 6.87 18.39
C VAL A 354 -6.94 5.87 18.66
N THR A 355 -6.74 5.02 19.66
CA THR A 355 -7.80 4.12 20.15
C THR A 355 -9.01 4.95 20.59
N PRO A 356 -10.23 4.64 20.11
CA PRO A 356 -11.42 5.42 20.46
C PRO A 356 -11.64 5.48 21.98
N PRO A 357 -12.07 6.63 22.52
CA PRO A 357 -12.41 6.72 23.94
C PRO A 357 -13.53 5.75 24.31
N ALA A 358 -13.46 5.22 25.54
CA ALA A 358 -14.54 4.40 26.09
C ALA A 358 -15.89 5.15 26.02
N GLN A 359 -16.94 4.45 25.60
CA GLN A 359 -18.30 4.98 25.43
C GLN A 359 -18.47 6.02 24.30
N SER A 360 -17.45 6.24 23.45
CA SER A 360 -17.62 7.07 22.25
C SER A 360 -18.57 6.41 21.24
N ALA A 361 -19.28 7.22 20.45
CA ALA A 361 -20.11 6.72 19.36
C ALA A 361 -19.27 5.92 18.34
N LEU A 362 -18.02 6.35 18.12
CA LEU A 362 -17.08 5.60 17.30
C LEU A 362 -16.80 4.19 17.85
N LEU A 363 -16.54 4.03 19.15
CA LEU A 363 -16.29 2.70 19.72
C LEU A 363 -17.52 1.80 19.56
N VAL A 364 -18.72 2.33 19.80
CA VAL A 364 -19.98 1.58 19.62
C VAL A 364 -20.16 1.14 18.17
N ALA A 365 -19.86 2.04 17.22
CA ALA A 365 -19.93 1.74 15.79
C ALA A 365 -18.83 0.78 15.32
N ASP A 366 -17.62 0.86 15.87
CA ASP A 366 -16.55 -0.10 15.62
C ASP A 366 -16.96 -1.50 16.10
N GLU A 367 -17.62 -1.60 17.27
CA GLU A 367 -18.03 -2.88 17.85
C GLU A 367 -19.29 -3.48 17.20
N ASN A 368 -20.28 -2.65 16.85
CA ASN A 368 -21.63 -3.11 16.49
C ASN A 368 -22.11 -2.63 15.10
N GLY A 369 -21.31 -1.82 14.42
CA GLY A 369 -21.74 -1.12 13.21
C GLY A 369 -22.77 -0.02 13.47
N LEU A 370 -23.25 0.57 12.39
CA LEU A 370 -24.30 1.60 12.39
C LEU A 370 -25.56 1.03 11.74
N LEU A 371 -26.65 0.94 12.50
CA LEU A 371 -27.92 0.45 12.00
C LEU A 371 -28.66 1.51 11.17
N PRO A 372 -29.39 1.13 10.10
CA PRO A 372 -30.21 2.05 9.31
C PRO A 372 -31.18 2.85 10.19
N GLY A 373 -31.18 4.18 10.14
CA GLY A 373 -32.11 5.01 10.92
C GLY A 373 -31.70 5.26 12.37
N SER A 374 -30.43 5.01 12.71
CA SER A 374 -29.82 5.52 13.94
C SER A 374 -29.82 7.06 13.94
N HIS A 375 -29.97 7.68 15.11
CA HIS A 375 -30.04 9.14 15.26
C HIS A 375 -28.72 9.76 15.74
N GLU A 376 -27.59 9.10 15.49
CA GLU A 376 -26.28 9.64 15.83
C GLU A 376 -25.98 10.90 15.00
N ALA A 377 -25.46 11.93 15.66
CA ALA A 377 -25.04 13.16 15.02
C ALA A 377 -23.67 12.94 14.37
N LEU A 378 -23.68 12.36 13.18
CA LEU A 378 -22.48 12.11 12.37
C LEU A 378 -22.13 13.34 11.55
N ALA A 379 -20.83 13.53 11.29
CA ALA A 379 -20.42 14.51 10.28
C ALA A 379 -20.97 14.12 8.91
N MET A 380 -21.29 15.11 8.08
CA MET A 380 -21.61 14.85 6.67
C MET A 380 -20.39 14.24 5.96
N MET A 381 -20.64 13.56 4.85
CA MET A 381 -19.61 13.20 3.88
C MET A 381 -19.45 14.32 2.86
N GLU A 382 -18.29 14.38 2.20
CA GLU A 382 -17.98 15.38 1.18
C GLU A 382 -17.17 14.81 0.01
N SER A 383 -17.24 15.51 -1.11
CA SER A 383 -16.42 15.27 -2.31
C SER A 383 -16.21 16.58 -3.09
N PRO A 384 -14.95 16.91 -3.47
CA PRO A 384 -13.75 16.24 -3.00
C PRO A 384 -13.57 16.43 -1.48
N PRO A 385 -12.80 15.57 -0.79
CA PRO A 385 -12.40 15.80 0.59
C PRO A 385 -11.65 17.13 0.76
N ARG A 386 -11.85 17.82 1.88
CA ARG A 386 -11.12 19.05 2.24
C ARG A 386 -9.62 18.86 2.18
N SER A 387 -9.10 17.70 2.58
CA SER A 387 -7.67 17.39 2.48
C SER A 387 -7.13 17.50 1.05
N LEU A 388 -7.90 17.05 0.05
CA LEU A 388 -7.53 17.17 -1.36
C LEU A 388 -7.78 18.57 -1.91
N HIS A 389 -8.82 19.25 -1.42
CA HIS A 389 -9.06 20.66 -1.75
C HIS A 389 -7.90 21.55 -1.31
N ASP A 390 -7.52 21.47 -0.03
CA ASP A 390 -6.48 22.30 0.56
C ASP A 390 -5.11 21.99 -0.06
N TYR A 391 -4.82 20.72 -0.36
CA TYR A 391 -3.65 20.33 -1.14
C TYR A 391 -3.67 20.92 -2.57
N THR A 392 -4.82 20.87 -3.24
CA THR A 392 -4.99 21.44 -4.58
C THR A 392 -4.72 22.95 -4.57
N LEU A 393 -5.25 23.66 -3.57
CA LEU A 393 -5.01 25.10 -3.41
C LEU A 393 -3.53 25.41 -3.11
N TRP A 394 -2.88 24.60 -2.28
CA TRP A 394 -1.47 24.75 -1.97
C TRP A 394 -0.58 24.59 -3.21
N ILE A 395 -0.80 23.56 -4.04
CA ILE A 395 -0.10 23.37 -5.32
C ILE A 395 -0.33 24.56 -6.25
N ALA A 396 -1.58 25.01 -6.37
CA ALA A 396 -1.91 26.17 -7.20
C ALA A 396 -1.15 27.43 -6.74
N GLN A 397 -1.03 27.66 -5.43
CA GLN A 397 -0.25 28.78 -4.90
C GLN A 397 1.24 28.67 -5.23
N LYS A 398 1.84 27.48 -5.12
CA LYS A 398 3.24 27.25 -5.52
C LYS A 398 3.47 27.54 -7.00
N ASN A 399 2.55 27.09 -7.84
CA ASN A 399 2.58 27.37 -9.29
C ASN A 399 2.47 28.88 -9.57
N LEU A 400 1.59 29.60 -8.87
CA LEU A 400 1.49 31.05 -8.99
C LEU A 400 2.78 31.76 -8.59
N ASP A 401 3.44 31.34 -7.51
CA ASP A 401 4.71 31.90 -7.07
C ASP A 401 5.84 31.66 -8.09
N GLU A 402 5.88 30.47 -8.71
CA GLU A 402 6.81 30.15 -9.79
C GLU A 402 6.56 30.96 -11.07
N MET A 403 5.30 31.13 -11.45
CA MET A 403 4.91 31.97 -12.58
C MET A 403 5.31 33.43 -12.31
N ASN A 404 5.05 33.96 -11.12
CA ASN A 404 5.46 35.32 -10.73
C ASN A 404 6.98 35.52 -10.84
N ARG A 405 7.79 34.59 -10.32
CA ARG A 405 9.25 34.63 -10.46
C ARG A 405 9.70 34.56 -11.92
N SER A 406 8.99 33.81 -12.75
CA SER A 406 9.30 33.68 -14.18
C SER A 406 8.93 34.94 -14.96
N LEU A 407 7.79 35.56 -14.65
CA LEU A 407 7.36 36.83 -15.22
C LEU A 407 8.33 37.96 -14.84
N GLN A 408 8.80 38.03 -13.59
CA GLN A 408 9.82 39.01 -13.16
C GLN A 408 11.12 38.84 -13.95
N ARG A 409 11.64 37.60 -14.03
CA ARG A 409 12.85 37.30 -14.83
C ARG A 409 12.68 37.66 -16.30
N LEU A 410 11.50 37.45 -16.87
CA LEU A 410 11.22 37.86 -18.25
C LEU A 410 11.21 39.38 -18.36
N GLN A 411 10.53 40.11 -17.48
CA GLN A 411 10.52 41.58 -17.47
C GLN A 411 11.93 42.17 -17.42
N ASP A 412 12.80 41.62 -16.57
CA ASP A 412 14.19 42.06 -16.43
C ASP A 412 15.03 41.83 -17.72
N ASN A 413 14.61 40.89 -18.58
CA ASN A 413 15.28 40.50 -19.83
C ASN A 413 14.54 40.94 -21.13
N VAL A 414 13.40 41.64 -21.02
CA VAL A 414 12.51 42.00 -22.16
C VAL A 414 13.08 43.11 -23.05
N ALA A 415 14.24 43.67 -22.73
CA ALA A 415 14.95 44.62 -23.58
C ALA A 415 15.60 43.93 -24.81
N GLY A 416 14.79 43.41 -25.74
CA GLY A 416 15.23 43.20 -27.14
C GLY A 416 14.70 41.99 -27.92
N SER A 417 13.96 41.05 -27.33
CA SER A 417 13.52 39.84 -28.05
C SER A 417 11.99 39.70 -28.15
N SER A 418 11.48 39.60 -29.38
CA SER A 418 10.06 39.32 -29.66
C SER A 418 9.58 37.99 -29.04
N HIS A 419 10.48 37.03 -28.89
CA HIS A 419 10.20 35.73 -28.27
C HIS A 419 9.98 35.84 -26.74
N ALA A 420 10.71 36.73 -26.07
CA ALA A 420 10.55 36.97 -24.63
C ALA A 420 9.17 37.59 -24.33
N LYS A 421 8.71 38.52 -25.20
CA LYS A 421 7.37 39.12 -25.09
C LYS A 421 6.24 38.10 -25.26
N GLN A 422 6.32 37.24 -26.29
CA GLN A 422 5.32 36.18 -26.50
C GLN A 422 5.28 35.18 -25.34
N THR A 423 6.45 34.83 -24.79
CA THR A 423 6.53 33.94 -23.63
C THR A 423 5.91 34.59 -22.39
N TYR A 424 6.16 35.89 -22.18
CA TYR A 424 5.56 36.66 -21.10
C TYR A 424 4.03 36.64 -21.19
N GLU A 425 3.46 37.01 -22.33
CA GLU A 425 2.00 37.05 -22.54
C GLU A 425 1.35 35.68 -22.30
N ARG A 426 2.01 34.59 -22.73
CA ARG A 426 1.52 33.23 -22.49
C ARG A 426 1.52 32.86 -21.00
N VAL A 427 2.60 33.14 -20.27
CA VAL A 427 2.70 32.85 -18.84
C VAL A 427 1.72 33.70 -18.03
N ASP A 428 1.55 34.97 -18.40
CA ASP A 428 0.58 35.87 -17.75
C ASP A 428 -0.86 35.41 -17.97
N GLY A 429 -1.18 34.94 -19.19
CA GLY A 429 -2.48 34.31 -19.49
C GLY A 429 -2.77 33.09 -18.61
N TYR A 430 -1.83 32.14 -18.52
CA TYR A 430 -1.97 30.96 -17.64
C TYR A 430 -2.11 31.33 -16.16
N LYS A 431 -1.41 32.38 -15.71
CA LYS A 431 -1.55 32.89 -14.34
C LYS A 431 -2.98 33.38 -14.07
N VAL A 432 -3.58 34.12 -14.99
CA VAL A 432 -4.96 34.61 -14.85
C VAL A 432 -5.95 33.45 -14.80
N GLU A 433 -5.78 32.44 -15.67
CA GLU A 433 -6.62 31.23 -15.67
C GLU A 433 -6.53 30.48 -14.33
N LEU A 434 -5.32 30.29 -13.81
CA LEU A 434 -5.10 29.61 -12.53
C LEU A 434 -5.71 30.38 -11.35
N ILE A 435 -5.63 31.72 -11.33
CA ILE A 435 -6.29 32.55 -10.31
C ILE A 435 -7.81 32.34 -10.35
N GLN A 436 -8.40 32.35 -11.54
CA GLN A 436 -9.84 32.11 -11.70
C GLN A 436 -10.25 30.70 -11.27
N GLU A 437 -9.43 29.70 -11.56
CA GLU A 437 -9.65 28.32 -11.12
C GLU A 437 -9.61 28.20 -9.58
N VAL A 438 -8.62 28.83 -8.93
CA VAL A 438 -8.51 28.87 -7.47
C VAL A 438 -9.75 29.48 -6.82
N GLU A 439 -10.24 30.61 -7.32
CA GLU A 439 -11.43 31.25 -6.76
C GLU A 439 -12.68 30.38 -6.95
N LYS A 440 -12.87 29.74 -8.12
CA LYS A 440 -13.98 28.80 -8.33
C LYS A 440 -13.92 27.59 -7.38
N LYS A 441 -12.72 27.08 -7.09
CA LYS A 441 -12.54 25.97 -6.14
C LYS A 441 -12.87 26.38 -4.72
N LYS A 442 -12.50 27.60 -4.30
CA LYS A 442 -12.90 28.16 -2.99
C LYS A 442 -14.41 28.37 -2.90
N ASP A 443 -15.01 28.95 -3.94
CA ASP A 443 -16.46 29.18 -4.01
C ASP A 443 -17.24 27.86 -3.87
N PHE A 444 -16.75 26.78 -4.48
CA PHE A 444 -17.35 25.47 -4.35
C PHE A 444 -17.51 25.03 -2.88
N PHE A 445 -16.49 25.26 -2.04
CA PHE A 445 -16.55 24.98 -0.61
C PHE A 445 -17.35 26.02 0.18
N ASN A 446 -17.18 27.30 -0.13
CA ASN A 446 -17.90 28.41 0.53
C ASN A 446 -19.42 28.28 0.36
N PHE A 447 -19.87 27.76 -0.78
CA PHE A 447 -21.28 27.53 -1.08
C PHE A 447 -21.75 26.10 -0.78
N TYR A 448 -20.99 25.32 0.00
CA TYR A 448 -21.33 23.96 0.42
C TYR A 448 -21.60 22.99 -0.75
N GLN A 449 -21.06 23.26 -1.94
CA GLN A 449 -21.25 22.40 -3.11
C GLN A 449 -20.48 21.10 -2.99
N HIS A 450 -19.55 21.00 -2.04
CA HIS A 450 -18.79 19.80 -1.70
C HIS A 450 -19.54 18.80 -0.82
N ALA A 451 -20.61 19.21 -0.13
CA ALA A 451 -21.42 18.32 0.71
C ALA A 451 -22.01 17.17 -0.12
N LEU A 452 -21.70 15.93 0.24
CA LEU A 452 -22.10 14.72 -0.48
C LEU A 452 -23.40 14.13 0.09
N GLY A 453 -23.48 13.97 1.41
CA GLY A 453 -24.58 13.24 2.05
C GLY A 453 -24.23 12.77 3.47
N GLU A 454 -25.00 11.81 3.98
CA GLU A 454 -24.88 11.32 5.35
C GLU A 454 -24.63 9.81 5.37
N VAL A 455 -23.89 9.31 6.37
CA VAL A 455 -23.72 7.87 6.59
C VAL A 455 -25.05 7.29 7.05
N PHE A 456 -25.56 6.30 6.33
CA PHE A 456 -26.87 5.70 6.57
C PHE A 456 -26.77 4.41 7.40
N ALA A 457 -25.79 3.57 7.09
CA ALA A 457 -25.52 2.31 7.77
C ALA A 457 -24.08 1.87 7.55
N ALA A 458 -23.51 1.09 8.45
CA ALA A 458 -22.15 0.56 8.33
C ALA A 458 -21.95 -0.73 9.11
N SER A 459 -20.93 -1.51 8.74
CA SER A 459 -20.63 -2.81 9.34
C SER A 459 -19.89 -2.77 10.68
N GLY A 460 -19.11 -1.72 10.94
CA GLY A 460 -18.13 -1.74 12.03
C GLY A 460 -16.91 -2.62 11.69
N PHE A 461 -16.17 -3.03 12.73
CA PHE A 461 -14.98 -3.87 12.64
C PHE A 461 -15.14 -5.26 13.27
N SER A 462 -16.17 -5.54 14.07
CA SER A 462 -16.34 -6.88 14.67
C SER A 462 -16.83 -7.94 13.70
N GLU A 463 -17.58 -7.54 12.66
CA GLU A 463 -18.32 -8.47 11.83
C GLU A 463 -17.41 -9.26 10.87
N ARG A 464 -17.69 -10.56 10.73
CA ARG A 464 -16.91 -11.52 9.95
C ARG A 464 -17.79 -12.38 9.05
N THR A 465 -17.26 -12.81 7.92
CA THR A 465 -17.87 -13.86 7.09
C THR A 465 -17.71 -15.22 7.76
N SER A 466 -18.43 -16.23 7.26
CA SER A 466 -18.27 -17.63 7.73
C SER A 466 -16.85 -18.19 7.52
N GLU A 467 -16.05 -17.55 6.67
CA GLU A 467 -14.69 -17.94 6.36
C GLU A 467 -13.65 -17.05 7.07
N ASN A 468 -14.08 -16.31 8.09
CA ASN A 468 -13.31 -15.34 8.85
C ASN A 468 -12.78 -14.13 8.05
N GLY A 469 -13.42 -13.78 6.93
CA GLY A 469 -13.10 -12.55 6.20
C GLY A 469 -13.75 -11.34 6.87
N ARG A 470 -13.07 -10.19 6.87
CA ARG A 470 -13.59 -8.95 7.46
C ARG A 470 -14.71 -8.37 6.61
N LEU A 471 -15.76 -7.89 7.28
CA LEU A 471 -16.84 -7.13 6.65
C LEU A 471 -16.65 -5.65 6.95
N ASP A 472 -16.19 -4.91 5.94
CA ASP A 472 -15.83 -3.50 6.05
C ASP A 472 -16.58 -2.69 4.99
N TRP A 473 -17.81 -2.28 5.29
CA TRP A 473 -18.66 -1.55 4.36
C TRP A 473 -19.49 -0.45 5.04
N ALA A 474 -19.83 0.58 4.28
CA ALA A 474 -20.75 1.64 4.66
C ALA A 474 -21.63 2.07 3.49
N LEU A 475 -22.86 2.46 3.82
CA LEU A 475 -23.83 3.05 2.91
C LEU A 475 -23.95 4.55 3.21
N ILE A 476 -23.90 5.36 2.16
CA ILE A 476 -24.05 6.82 2.23
C ILE A 476 -25.34 7.20 1.52
N LYS A 477 -26.21 7.93 2.20
CA LYS A 477 -27.36 8.59 1.59
C LYS A 477 -26.87 9.86 0.88
N VAL A 478 -26.58 9.72 -0.41
CA VAL A 478 -26.07 10.81 -1.25
C VAL A 478 -27.20 11.79 -1.58
N ALA A 479 -26.91 13.09 -1.52
CA ALA A 479 -27.85 14.12 -1.93
C ALA A 479 -28.22 13.95 -3.41
N GLU A 480 -29.50 14.10 -3.75
CA GLU A 480 -30.01 13.87 -5.11
C GLU A 480 -29.23 14.68 -6.17
N GLY A 481 -28.94 15.96 -5.89
CA GLY A 481 -28.18 16.84 -6.78
C GLY A 481 -26.68 16.53 -6.90
N ARG A 482 -26.14 15.64 -6.05
CA ARG A 482 -24.74 15.17 -6.09
C ARG A 482 -24.62 13.74 -6.62
N THR A 483 -25.72 13.02 -6.80
CA THR A 483 -25.70 11.63 -7.23
C THR A 483 -25.17 11.52 -8.67
N GLY A 484 -24.11 10.74 -8.86
CA GLY A 484 -23.51 10.45 -10.16
C GLY A 484 -23.93 9.10 -10.72
N THR A 485 -23.05 8.54 -11.54
CA THR A 485 -23.32 7.32 -12.33
C THR A 485 -22.41 6.15 -11.94
N ASN A 486 -22.85 4.95 -12.32
CA ASN A 486 -22.09 3.70 -12.28
C ASN A 486 -21.47 3.37 -13.65
N ILE A 487 -21.13 4.39 -14.43
CA ILE A 487 -20.52 4.22 -15.74
C ILE A 487 -19.02 3.99 -15.57
N LEU A 488 -18.52 2.89 -16.14
CA LEU A 488 -17.11 2.53 -16.12
C LEU A 488 -16.28 3.46 -17.02
N PRO A 489 -14.98 3.65 -16.74
CA PRO A 489 -14.14 4.59 -17.47
C PRO A 489 -14.09 4.29 -18.97
N ASP A 490 -14.09 5.35 -19.78
CA ASP A 490 -13.95 5.24 -21.22
C ASP A 490 -12.51 4.90 -21.66
N ARG A 491 -12.30 4.74 -22.97
CA ARG A 491 -10.96 4.43 -23.52
C ARG A 491 -9.90 5.48 -23.16
N SER A 492 -10.29 6.74 -23.02
CA SER A 492 -9.36 7.86 -22.77
C SER A 492 -8.76 7.78 -21.37
N ALA A 493 -9.55 7.40 -20.37
CA ALA A 493 -9.09 7.21 -18.99
C ALA A 493 -8.00 6.14 -18.86
N TRP A 494 -7.97 5.15 -19.76
CA TRP A 494 -6.95 4.09 -19.77
C TRP A 494 -5.63 4.48 -20.47
N GLY A 495 -5.50 5.69 -21.03
CA GLY A 495 -4.23 6.24 -21.52
C GLY A 495 -3.50 5.35 -22.53
N SER A 496 -2.26 4.96 -22.24
CA SER A 496 -1.41 4.03 -23.04
C SER A 496 -1.32 2.61 -22.44
N THR A 497 -2.01 2.31 -21.34
CA THR A 497 -1.87 1.08 -20.55
C THR A 497 -2.10 -0.19 -21.37
N LEU A 498 -1.28 -1.23 -21.18
CA LEU A 498 -1.44 -2.55 -21.82
C LEU A 498 -2.51 -3.39 -21.11
N GLY A 499 -3.29 -4.18 -21.87
CA GLY A 499 -4.29 -5.12 -21.31
C GLY A 499 -5.57 -4.45 -20.80
N ARG A 500 -6.14 -3.51 -21.55
CA ARG A 500 -7.33 -2.75 -21.16
C ARG A 500 -8.63 -3.56 -21.33
N PRO A 501 -9.68 -3.29 -20.53
CA PRO A 501 -10.97 -3.95 -20.67
C PRO A 501 -11.79 -3.35 -21.83
N PHE A 502 -11.44 -3.72 -23.07
CA PHE A 502 -12.07 -3.18 -24.28
C PHE A 502 -13.59 -3.38 -24.35
N LEU A 503 -14.13 -4.34 -23.60
CA LEU A 503 -15.57 -4.63 -23.52
C LEU A 503 -16.33 -3.72 -22.58
N THR A 504 -15.66 -2.96 -21.70
CA THR A 504 -16.33 -2.23 -20.62
C THR A 504 -16.22 -0.71 -20.73
N PHE A 505 -15.55 -0.18 -21.76
CA PHE A 505 -15.36 1.27 -21.90
C PHE A 505 -16.69 2.02 -21.97
N GLY A 506 -16.91 2.94 -21.03
CA GLY A 506 -18.12 3.75 -20.96
C GLY A 506 -19.40 2.94 -20.72
N ARG A 507 -19.29 1.68 -20.26
CA ARG A 507 -20.44 0.82 -20.01
C ARG A 507 -20.90 0.91 -18.56
N GLN A 508 -22.18 0.63 -18.36
CA GLN A 508 -22.76 0.49 -17.02
C GLN A 508 -22.10 -0.68 -16.28
N LEU A 509 -21.74 -0.46 -15.01
CA LEU A 509 -21.36 -1.52 -14.09
C LEU A 509 -22.50 -2.53 -13.93
N GLN A 510 -22.20 -3.81 -14.06
CA GLN A 510 -23.17 -4.89 -14.00
C GLN A 510 -23.20 -5.53 -12.60
N PRO A 511 -24.36 -6.07 -12.18
CA PRO A 511 -24.46 -6.90 -10.98
C PRO A 511 -23.53 -8.11 -11.03
N PRO A 512 -23.13 -8.66 -9.88
CA PRO A 512 -22.33 -9.89 -9.85
C PRO A 512 -23.06 -11.01 -10.62
N GLY A 513 -22.31 -11.86 -11.32
CA GLY A 513 -22.87 -12.99 -12.05
C GLY A 513 -23.56 -12.71 -13.39
N SER A 514 -23.50 -11.48 -13.92
CA SER A 514 -24.23 -11.09 -15.14
C SER A 514 -23.48 -11.39 -16.46
N GLN A 515 -22.50 -12.30 -16.44
CA GLN A 515 -21.67 -12.59 -17.61
C GLN A 515 -22.44 -13.37 -18.71
N PRO A 516 -22.15 -13.15 -20.00
CA PRO A 516 -22.78 -13.93 -21.08
C PRO A 516 -22.33 -15.40 -21.07
N GLY A 517 -23.28 -16.34 -21.06
CA GLY A 517 -23.06 -17.75 -21.45
C GLY A 517 -22.62 -18.74 -20.36
N HIS A 518 -22.65 -18.39 -19.08
CA HIS A 518 -22.38 -19.34 -17.99
C HIS A 518 -23.66 -19.75 -17.26
N SER A 519 -23.89 -21.06 -17.05
CA SER A 519 -25.00 -21.55 -16.20
C SER A 519 -24.68 -21.47 -14.70
N GLU A 520 -23.48 -21.04 -14.35
CA GLU A 520 -23.02 -20.83 -12.97
C GLU A 520 -22.48 -19.39 -12.88
N SER A 521 -23.10 -18.57 -12.05
CA SER A 521 -22.73 -17.18 -11.78
C SER A 521 -21.27 -17.09 -11.34
N ILE A 522 -20.45 -16.32 -12.07
CA ILE A 522 -19.07 -16.02 -11.69
C ILE A 522 -19.12 -14.96 -10.57
N SER A 523 -18.96 -15.43 -9.33
CA SER A 523 -18.72 -14.63 -8.12
C SER A 523 -17.31 -14.88 -7.61
N LEU A 524 -16.78 -13.97 -6.78
CA LEU A 524 -15.54 -14.23 -6.04
C LEU A 524 -15.68 -15.48 -5.14
N GLU A 525 -16.90 -15.78 -4.68
CA GLU A 525 -17.23 -17.01 -3.93
C GLU A 525 -17.11 -18.29 -4.78
N ASN A 526 -17.45 -18.23 -6.08
CA ASN A 526 -17.57 -19.41 -6.95
C ASN A 526 -16.44 -19.57 -7.97
N GLN A 527 -15.55 -18.57 -8.13
CA GLN A 527 -14.43 -18.65 -9.05
C GLN A 527 -13.05 -18.64 -8.37
N VAL A 528 -12.46 -19.83 -8.40
CA VAL A 528 -11.01 -20.12 -8.35
C VAL A 528 -10.29 -19.62 -9.63
N GLN A 529 -10.92 -18.84 -10.53
CA GLN A 529 -10.40 -18.64 -11.90
C GLN A 529 -10.62 -17.25 -12.54
N SER A 530 -10.90 -16.19 -11.78
CA SER A 530 -10.78 -14.84 -12.38
C SER A 530 -9.30 -14.48 -12.55
N GLU A 531 -8.74 -14.77 -13.73
CA GLU A 531 -7.33 -14.51 -14.01
C GLU A 531 -7.02 -13.01 -14.08
N GLU A 532 -7.99 -12.18 -14.47
CA GLU A 532 -7.80 -10.77 -14.75
C GLU A 532 -9.01 -9.97 -14.27
N ALA A 533 -8.73 -8.90 -13.52
CA ALA A 533 -9.74 -7.97 -13.05
C ALA A 533 -9.23 -6.53 -13.09
N PHE A 534 -10.16 -5.61 -12.88
CA PHE A 534 -9.95 -4.19 -13.07
C PHE A 534 -10.54 -3.43 -11.89
N LYS A 535 -9.94 -2.30 -11.56
CA LYS A 535 -10.51 -1.35 -10.60
C LYS A 535 -10.36 0.07 -11.12
N TYR A 536 -11.18 0.96 -10.60
CA TYR A 536 -11.11 2.38 -10.93
C TYR A 536 -11.25 3.24 -9.68
N GLY A 537 -10.35 4.22 -9.56
CA GLY A 537 -10.44 5.33 -8.62
C GLY A 537 -9.84 6.57 -9.27
N THR A 538 -10.41 7.76 -9.04
CA THR A 538 -10.00 8.98 -9.77
C THR A 538 -8.55 9.38 -9.52
N THR A 539 -8.05 9.23 -8.29
CA THR A 539 -6.64 9.49 -7.95
C THR A 539 -5.71 8.51 -8.64
N THR A 540 -6.05 7.22 -8.57
CA THR A 540 -5.19 6.13 -9.06
C THR A 540 -5.26 5.90 -10.56
N GLY A 541 -6.31 6.43 -11.19
CA GLY A 541 -6.77 6.02 -12.49
C GLY A 541 -7.26 4.56 -12.53
N PRO A 542 -7.60 4.07 -13.72
CA PRO A 542 -7.94 2.67 -13.91
C PRO A 542 -6.70 1.79 -13.78
N ILE A 543 -6.86 0.66 -13.09
CA ILE A 543 -5.78 -0.32 -12.89
C ILE A 543 -6.24 -1.71 -13.27
N ARG A 544 -5.33 -2.46 -13.90
CA ARG A 544 -5.46 -3.88 -14.22
C ARG A 544 -4.71 -4.71 -13.17
N GLY A 545 -5.24 -5.86 -12.82
CA GLY A 545 -4.60 -6.81 -11.92
C GLY A 545 -5.11 -8.23 -12.09
N GLU A 546 -4.68 -9.11 -11.19
CA GLU A 546 -5.07 -10.52 -11.13
C GLU A 546 -5.50 -10.89 -9.71
N PHE A 547 -6.52 -11.75 -9.58
CA PHE A 547 -6.89 -12.32 -8.29
C PHE A 547 -6.01 -13.52 -7.94
N HIS A 548 -5.77 -13.66 -6.65
CA HIS A 548 -5.15 -14.84 -6.05
C HIS A 548 -6.24 -15.76 -5.53
N ILE A 549 -6.06 -17.06 -5.79
CA ILE A 549 -7.01 -18.09 -5.39
C ILE A 549 -6.82 -18.53 -3.92
N PHE A 550 -5.63 -18.28 -3.39
CA PHE A 550 -5.27 -18.56 -2.00
C PHE A 550 -5.58 -17.33 -1.16
N LYS A 551 -6.43 -17.49 -0.15
CA LYS A 551 -6.71 -16.43 0.81
C LYS A 551 -5.49 -16.13 1.66
N THR A 552 -5.38 -14.90 2.10
CA THR A 552 -4.31 -14.42 2.95
C THR A 552 -4.85 -14.19 4.35
N ASN A 553 -4.11 -14.59 5.38
CA ASN A 553 -4.40 -14.16 6.74
C ASN A 553 -3.83 -12.75 6.93
N VAL A 554 -4.61 -11.81 7.44
CA VAL A 554 -4.23 -10.40 7.59
C VAL A 554 -4.62 -9.91 8.97
N GLN A 555 -3.72 -9.19 9.62
CA GLN A 555 -4.04 -8.41 10.81
C GLN A 555 -4.03 -6.93 10.43
N PHE A 556 -5.17 -6.26 10.64
CA PHE A 556 -5.26 -4.82 10.43
C PHE A 556 -4.92 -4.11 11.75
N MET A 557 -4.16 -3.01 11.70
CA MET A 557 -3.84 -2.27 12.95
C MET A 557 -5.06 -1.53 13.49
N ASP A 558 -5.97 -1.12 12.61
CA ASP A 558 -7.14 -0.29 12.93
C ASP A 558 -8.21 -0.95 13.80
N ASP A 559 -8.28 -2.27 13.82
CA ASP A 559 -9.30 -3.02 14.55
C ASP A 559 -8.69 -3.81 15.72
N GLN A 560 -7.42 -3.59 16.07
CA GLN A 560 -6.78 -4.23 17.21
C GLN A 560 -7.47 -3.92 18.55
N HIS A 561 -8.21 -2.81 18.64
CA HIS A 561 -9.01 -2.49 19.83
C HIS A 561 -10.37 -3.19 19.87
N VAL A 562 -10.74 -3.95 18.83
CA VAL A 562 -12.04 -4.63 18.69
C VAL A 562 -11.85 -6.14 18.58
N GLY A 563 -12.41 -6.88 19.54
CA GLY A 563 -12.47 -8.34 19.51
C GLY A 563 -11.22 -9.07 20.02
N ASP A 564 -11.35 -10.39 20.15
CA ASP A 564 -10.31 -11.29 20.67
C ASP A 564 -9.46 -11.94 19.56
N ASP A 565 -9.95 -11.98 18.31
CA ASP A 565 -9.23 -12.51 17.15
C ASP A 565 -8.94 -11.40 16.13
N PRO A 566 -7.69 -10.89 16.08
CA PRO A 566 -7.32 -9.79 15.19
C PRO A 566 -7.05 -10.27 13.75
N LEU A 567 -7.10 -11.57 13.48
CA LEU A 567 -6.78 -12.12 12.17
C LEU A 567 -8.03 -12.26 11.29
N SER A 568 -7.92 -11.81 10.05
CA SER A 568 -8.94 -11.92 9.02
C SER A 568 -8.44 -12.73 7.82
N SER A 569 -9.34 -13.39 7.10
CA SER A 569 -9.01 -14.18 5.91
C SER A 569 -9.51 -13.49 4.64
N GLU A 570 -8.59 -12.90 3.89
CA GLU A 570 -8.89 -11.97 2.82
C GLU A 570 -8.56 -12.55 1.43
N TYR A 571 -9.38 -12.21 0.43
CA TYR A 571 -9.01 -12.39 -0.97
C TYR A 571 -8.05 -11.30 -1.40
N LEU A 572 -7.13 -11.63 -2.30
CA LEU A 572 -6.06 -10.73 -2.72
C LEU A 572 -6.15 -10.42 -4.21
N PHE A 573 -6.12 -9.13 -4.54
CA PHE A 573 -6.04 -8.59 -5.89
C PHE A 573 -4.68 -7.92 -6.08
N GLN A 574 -3.83 -8.49 -6.92
CA GLN A 574 -2.51 -7.95 -7.23
C GLN A 574 -2.58 -7.01 -8.43
N MET A 575 -2.14 -5.78 -8.23
CA MET A 575 -2.17 -4.72 -9.23
C MET A 575 -0.83 -4.60 -9.95
N ARG A 576 -0.87 -4.52 -11.28
CA ARG A 576 0.33 -4.40 -12.13
C ARG A 576 0.71 -2.95 -12.38
N ARG A 577 1.22 -2.27 -11.34
CA ARG A 577 1.73 -0.90 -11.42
C ARG A 577 2.47 -0.55 -10.14
N GLU A 578 3.53 0.24 -10.26
CA GLU A 578 4.09 0.93 -9.09
C GLU A 578 3.12 2.06 -8.72
N VAL A 579 2.39 1.88 -7.61
CA VAL A 579 1.57 2.93 -7.01
C VAL A 579 1.98 3.08 -5.57
N ARG A 580 2.29 4.32 -5.18
CA ARG A 580 2.69 4.67 -3.81
C ARG A 580 1.57 5.50 -3.19
N ASP A 581 1.08 5.06 -2.04
CA ASP A 581 0.29 5.87 -1.10
C ASP A 581 -0.95 6.57 -1.69
N GLU A 582 -1.69 5.88 -2.58
CA GLU A 582 -2.93 6.42 -3.17
C GLU A 582 -4.18 5.85 -2.49
N PRO A 583 -5.30 6.60 -2.42
CA PRO A 583 -6.56 6.07 -1.89
C PRO A 583 -7.08 4.96 -2.82
N PHE A 584 -7.07 3.73 -2.31
CA PHE A 584 -7.67 2.55 -2.96
C PHE A 584 -8.97 2.11 -2.30
N ALA A 585 -9.08 2.36 -1.01
CA ALA A 585 -10.16 1.85 -0.20
C ALA A 585 -11.50 2.38 -0.66
N GLY A 586 -12.49 1.49 -0.70
CA GLY A 586 -13.85 1.78 -1.10
C GLY A 586 -14.08 1.58 -2.59
N ALA A 587 -13.04 1.51 -3.42
CA ALA A 587 -13.19 1.23 -4.84
C ALA A 587 -13.75 -0.18 -5.08
N ILE A 588 -14.48 -0.35 -6.17
CA ILE A 588 -14.90 -1.69 -6.60
C ILE A 588 -13.86 -2.34 -7.51
N VAL A 589 -13.80 -3.66 -7.45
CA VAL A 589 -13.10 -4.49 -8.43
C VAL A 589 -14.15 -5.16 -9.32
N TYR A 590 -13.91 -5.19 -10.62
CA TYR A 590 -14.82 -5.74 -11.62
C TYR A 590 -14.09 -6.59 -12.67
N ASP A 591 -14.81 -7.50 -13.30
CA ASP A 591 -14.26 -8.42 -14.31
C ASP A 591 -14.21 -7.80 -15.72
N LYS A 592 -13.71 -8.57 -16.70
CA LYS A 592 -13.66 -8.14 -18.11
C LYS A 592 -15.02 -7.85 -18.76
N TRP A 593 -16.13 -8.22 -18.12
CA TRP A 593 -17.50 -7.97 -18.57
C TRP A 593 -18.13 -6.77 -17.87
N GLY A 594 -17.45 -6.18 -16.88
CA GLY A 594 -17.97 -5.10 -16.07
C GLY A 594 -18.85 -5.57 -14.92
N CYS A 595 -18.83 -6.87 -14.58
CA CYS A 595 -19.53 -7.37 -13.40
C CYS A 595 -18.72 -7.05 -12.14
N VAL A 596 -19.37 -6.47 -11.12
CA VAL A 596 -18.72 -6.23 -9.83
C VAL A 596 -18.32 -7.57 -9.20
N LEU A 597 -17.10 -7.63 -8.68
CA LEU A 597 -16.54 -8.78 -7.98
C LEU A 597 -16.50 -8.53 -6.48
N GLY A 598 -15.96 -7.39 -6.06
CA GLY A 598 -15.74 -7.13 -4.65
C GLY A 598 -15.45 -5.67 -4.31
N LEU A 599 -15.45 -5.39 -3.02
CA LEU A 599 -15.13 -4.10 -2.42
C LEU A 599 -13.68 -4.14 -1.94
N LEU A 600 -12.86 -3.24 -2.47
CA LEU A 600 -11.45 -3.12 -2.18
C LEU A 600 -11.27 -2.40 -0.85
N SER A 601 -10.55 -3.01 0.10
CA SER A 601 -10.17 -2.36 1.36
C SER A 601 -8.75 -1.78 1.26
N ARG A 602 -7.77 -2.38 1.94
CA ARG A 602 -6.37 -1.94 1.93
C ARG A 602 -5.45 -3.00 1.40
N GLY A 603 -4.15 -2.82 1.54
CA GLY A 603 -3.18 -3.73 0.99
C GLY A 603 -1.79 -3.51 1.53
N LEU A 604 -0.83 -4.13 0.86
CA LEU A 604 0.58 -3.93 1.11
C LEU A 604 1.36 -4.07 -0.20
N GLN A 605 2.54 -3.48 -0.20
CA GLN A 605 3.54 -3.68 -1.25
C GLN A 605 4.68 -4.49 -0.63
N PRO A 606 4.95 -5.72 -1.11
CA PRO A 606 6.12 -6.46 -0.67
C PRO A 606 7.39 -5.64 -0.87
N GLN A 607 8.34 -5.73 0.05
CA GLN A 607 9.58 -4.96 -0.06
C GLN A 607 10.26 -5.24 -1.40
N ARG A 608 10.71 -4.18 -2.08
CA ARG A 608 11.42 -4.22 -3.37
C ARG A 608 10.60 -4.78 -4.53
N ALA A 609 9.30 -5.00 -4.37
CA ALA A 609 8.43 -5.34 -5.49
C ALA A 609 7.90 -4.08 -6.20
N GLY A 610 7.87 -4.10 -7.53
CA GLY A 610 7.24 -3.03 -8.32
C GLY A 610 5.71 -3.08 -8.27
N ASP A 611 5.14 -4.25 -8.02
CA ASP A 611 3.70 -4.48 -7.89
C ASP A 611 3.26 -4.43 -6.42
N PHE A 612 2.00 -4.10 -6.17
CA PHE A 612 1.36 -4.15 -4.86
C PHE A 612 0.08 -4.97 -4.93
N HIS A 613 -0.43 -5.37 -3.79
CA HIS A 613 -1.70 -6.06 -3.72
C HIS A 613 -2.60 -5.47 -2.65
N VAL A 614 -3.89 -5.73 -2.83
CA VAL A 614 -4.95 -5.26 -1.94
C VAL A 614 -5.89 -6.39 -1.60
N TYR A 615 -6.54 -6.24 -0.46
CA TYR A 615 -7.55 -7.12 0.09
C TYR A 615 -8.92 -6.72 -0.45
N VAL A 616 -9.71 -7.73 -0.78
CA VAL A 616 -11.01 -7.55 -1.43
C VAL A 616 -12.04 -8.40 -0.71
N THR A 617 -13.09 -7.76 -0.22
CA THR A 617 -14.26 -8.46 0.30
C THR A 617 -15.20 -8.78 -0.87
N PRO A 618 -15.62 -10.04 -1.09
CA PRO A 618 -16.59 -10.39 -2.12
C PRO A 618 -17.87 -9.57 -1.99
N ILE A 619 -18.39 -9.06 -3.11
CA ILE A 619 -19.54 -8.14 -3.08
C ILE A 619 -20.81 -8.84 -2.60
N GLU A 620 -20.91 -10.14 -2.83
CA GLU A 620 -22.02 -10.98 -2.37
C GLU A 620 -22.04 -11.08 -0.84
N HIS A 621 -20.88 -11.20 -0.20
CA HIS A 621 -20.74 -11.14 1.27
C HIS A 621 -21.20 -9.79 1.82
N VAL A 622 -20.79 -8.70 1.17
CA VAL A 622 -21.22 -7.33 1.54
C VAL A 622 -22.74 -7.20 1.45
N PHE A 623 -23.33 -7.58 0.31
CA PHE A 623 -24.78 -7.48 0.08
C PHE A 623 -25.60 -8.37 1.01
N ARG A 624 -25.11 -9.57 1.31
CA ARG A 624 -25.71 -10.47 2.29
C ARG A 624 -25.71 -9.83 3.68
N HIS A 625 -24.57 -9.34 4.13
CA HIS A 625 -24.43 -8.73 5.45
C HIS A 625 -25.28 -7.46 5.60
N ILE A 626 -25.35 -6.59 4.58
CA ILE A 626 -26.21 -5.39 4.61
C ILE A 626 -27.67 -5.76 4.93
N LYS A 627 -28.17 -6.85 4.37
CA LYS A 627 -29.55 -7.31 4.64
C LYS A 627 -29.67 -7.86 6.05
N GLU A 628 -28.75 -8.73 6.44
CA GLU A 628 -28.75 -9.41 7.74
C GLU A 628 -28.61 -8.43 8.91
N SER A 629 -27.66 -7.50 8.85
CA SER A 629 -27.41 -6.53 9.91
C SER A 629 -28.50 -5.45 10.01
N SER A 630 -29.35 -5.29 9.00
CA SER A 630 -30.40 -4.27 8.99
C SER A 630 -31.58 -4.55 9.93
N ASN A 631 -31.63 -5.72 10.59
CA ASN A 631 -32.77 -6.17 11.40
C ASN A 631 -34.12 -6.10 10.64
N GLY A 632 -34.09 -6.49 9.36
CA GLY A 632 -35.27 -6.51 8.48
C GLY A 632 -35.68 -5.14 7.90
N ARG A 633 -34.94 -4.07 8.16
CA ARG A 633 -35.19 -2.74 7.55
C ARG A 633 -34.82 -2.71 6.07
N ILE A 634 -33.82 -3.50 5.67
CA ILE A 634 -33.39 -3.69 4.29
C ILE A 634 -33.78 -5.11 3.87
N VAL A 635 -34.61 -5.23 2.83
CA VAL A 635 -35.10 -6.53 2.35
C VAL A 635 -34.40 -6.99 1.07
N ASP A 636 -33.84 -6.05 0.30
CA ASP A 636 -33.13 -6.36 -0.93
C ASP A 636 -32.09 -5.29 -1.28
N ILE A 637 -31.08 -5.66 -2.06
CA ILE A 637 -30.00 -4.77 -2.50
C ILE A 637 -29.48 -5.22 -3.87
N ARG A 638 -29.15 -4.26 -4.74
CA ARG A 638 -28.54 -4.51 -6.04
C ARG A 638 -27.65 -3.35 -6.49
N VAL A 639 -26.75 -3.60 -7.43
CA VAL A 639 -26.00 -2.54 -8.12
C VAL A 639 -26.98 -1.63 -8.86
N ALA A 640 -26.88 -0.32 -8.62
CA ALA A 640 -27.76 0.63 -9.28
C ALA A 640 -27.50 0.65 -10.79
N GLN A 641 -28.58 0.53 -11.55
CA GLN A 641 -28.56 0.69 -13.00
C GLN A 641 -29.05 2.09 -13.32
N ASP A 642 -28.23 2.86 -14.03
CA ASP A 642 -28.66 4.17 -14.49
C ASP A 642 -29.71 3.96 -15.59
N GLN A 643 -30.84 4.67 -15.47
CA GLN A 643 -31.87 4.63 -16.51
C GLN A 643 -31.21 5.14 -17.80
N ALA A 644 -31.28 4.34 -18.86
CA ALA A 644 -30.73 4.71 -20.16
C ALA A 644 -31.22 6.11 -20.54
N ALA A 645 -30.28 7.04 -20.71
CA ALA A 645 -30.55 8.38 -21.20
C ALA A 645 -31.09 8.35 -22.63
#